data_AF-A0A2V8RJ15-F1
#
_entry.id   AF-A0A2V8RJ15-F1
#
_cell.length_a   1.000
_cell.length_b   1.000
_cell.length_c   1.000
_cell.angle_alpha   90.00
_cell.angle_beta   90.00
_cell.angle_gamma   90.00
#
_symmetry.space_group_name_H-M   'P 1'
#
loop_
_entity.id
_entity.type
_entity.pdbx_description
1 polymer ?
#
loop_
_entity_poly.entity_id
_entity_poly.type
_entity_poly.pdbx_seq_one_letter_code
_entity_poly.pdbx_strand_id
1 'polypeptide(L)'
;MAQNLIVEPNSDATDTPGDTTAPTDFQLGIEGFAYGDLYRPSRLRDLAGAFYAEVKRTDPALHAALSEYVASRGENVRGTKAESDLLIAAAPHLSRFVARLFGVERERGELMESIRAQDPVFQFKQFVQRRATKSFPAEKTAGVDAEGADAALEALRRAAFADTLADDRELGVARMTVRLLEWEKNYPKQGARREEEWSEERARETEAARAKIAGTEIERALAAWREGEDGGGADENRAFVRAALRLLEAWAAAHALRAEARERVKAWVSFRFPHPLNYEHLVQIERPEADLPELMRGLDKNLRRRDGFKLTDARYTPREVLEEVNYCLYCHERDKDSCSKGLRERDGSFKRNPLGIVLGGCPLDEKISEMHVLQKEGDPVGALALVVIDNPMCPGTGHRICNDCMKACIFQKQEPVNIPQAETGILTDVLSLPYGFEIYSLLTRWNPLNAKRPYALPYNGKNVLVVGLGPAGYTLAQFLLNEGFGVVGIDGLKIEPLNEELTGDGGCRVPRAVRDVREIETELDRRVLAGFGGVSEYGITVRWDKNFLTLMHLTLARRERFRFYGGVRFGGTLSAEDAWALGFDHIAVATGAGKPTLVEMKNNLIRGIRKASDFLMALQLTGAAKRDSFANLQVRLPAIVIGGGLTAIDTATELFAYYPVQVEKALERFEKLAAEFGAEEVWKRFDSEERGVLEEYLAHGRAVRAERERAIQAGEAPDFVPLVRGWGGVSIVYRKRLLDSPAYRLNHEEVAKSLEEGINIVENLSPAEAVADEHGAVAALLFNRVRRDPATGKWHVNCDDIVRIPARTVCVAAGTSPNTIYERERPGTFALDDWREFFAPHRAERNGDGGFHLVPAAKGERAFFTSYENEGRFITYYGDNHPTYAGNVVKAMASAKDGFPQVVALFADEIAGLRAEDQPAREESFARLVETLDENLIARVERVERLTDTIVEVTVRAPIQARKFHPGQFYRLQNYETDAPVVEDTRLTMEGLALTGAWVDKEEGLLSLIVLEMGASSRQCVLLRPGQQIVVMGPTGTPTEIPEGETVLLAGGGLGNAVLFSIAKAMRERGNRVIYFAGYKDGKDLFKREEIEEATDQVIWSTDTGAEIEPRRAQDRHFRGNIVQAMKSYAEKLLGPPVFDLREVERIIAIGSDRMMAAVKQARHGVLAPHLKPSHVGVGSINSPMQCMMKEVCAQCLQRHVNPQTGEESFVFSCFNQDQLLDEVDFQHLNARLRANTVQEKLANLWLDHLLREAAGADAR
;
A
#
# COMPACT_ATOMS: atom_id res chain seq x y z
N MET A 1 -28.07 21.78 -13.51
CA MET A 1 -28.91 20.72 -12.93
C MET A 1 -28.40 19.40 -13.48
N ALA A 2 -27.98 18.52 -12.57
CA ALA A 2 -27.25 17.30 -12.87
C ALA A 2 -28.15 16.29 -13.58
N GLN A 3 -27.73 15.86 -14.77
CA GLN A 3 -28.16 14.59 -15.35
C GLN A 3 -26.94 13.69 -15.38
N ASN A 4 -26.79 12.93 -14.30
CA ASN A 4 -26.03 11.69 -14.29
C ASN A 4 -26.77 10.72 -15.20
N LEU A 5 -26.18 10.39 -16.35
CA LEU A 5 -26.54 9.17 -17.08
C LEU A 5 -25.89 8.01 -16.33
N ILE A 6 -26.51 7.64 -15.21
CA ILE A 6 -26.53 6.26 -14.75
C ILE A 6 -27.41 5.57 -15.78
N VAL A 7 -26.81 4.74 -16.62
CA VAL A 7 -27.58 3.79 -17.41
C VAL A 7 -28.17 2.82 -16.40
N GLU A 8 -29.44 3.01 -16.06
CA GLU A 8 -30.22 2.01 -15.34
C GLU A 8 -30.18 0.71 -16.16
N PRO A 9 -29.95 -0.46 -15.52
CA PRO A 9 -30.03 -1.72 -16.22
C PRO A 9 -31.47 -1.91 -16.72
N ASN A 10 -31.59 -2.02 -18.04
CA ASN A 10 -32.85 -2.27 -18.74
C ASN A 10 -33.55 -3.48 -18.10
N SER A 11 -34.70 -3.25 -17.44
CA SER A 11 -35.42 -4.26 -16.66
C SER A 11 -36.38 -5.11 -17.49
N ASP A 12 -36.23 -5.17 -18.82
CA ASP A 12 -37.06 -6.01 -19.69
C ASP A 12 -36.20 -6.69 -20.76
N ALA A 13 -35.42 -7.67 -20.31
CA ALA A 13 -35.02 -8.81 -21.13
C ALA A 13 -35.16 -10.04 -20.24
N THR A 14 -36.17 -10.86 -20.50
CA THR A 14 -36.26 -12.23 -19.97
C THR A 14 -35.18 -13.07 -20.65
N ASP A 15 -33.91 -12.81 -20.33
CA ASP A 15 -32.84 -13.76 -20.52
C ASP A 15 -32.79 -14.62 -19.26
N THR A 16 -33.23 -15.87 -19.43
CA THR A 16 -32.86 -17.01 -18.59
C THR A 16 -31.42 -16.84 -18.09
N PRO A 17 -31.12 -17.06 -16.79
CA PRO A 17 -29.74 -17.02 -16.29
C PRO A 17 -28.92 -18.08 -17.03
N GLY A 18 -28.25 -17.63 -18.09
CA GLY A 18 -27.37 -18.45 -18.90
C GLY A 18 -26.13 -18.76 -18.10
N ASP A 19 -25.93 -20.05 -17.87
CA ASP A 19 -24.67 -20.72 -17.52
C ASP A 19 -23.45 -19.79 -17.39
N THR A 20 -23.19 -19.30 -16.17
CA THR A 20 -22.17 -18.29 -15.86
C THR A 20 -20.76 -18.86 -15.70
N THR A 21 -20.52 -20.13 -16.01
CA THR A 21 -19.17 -20.70 -15.97
C THR A 21 -18.54 -20.64 -17.35
N ALA A 22 -17.71 -19.63 -17.60
CA ALA A 22 -16.79 -19.67 -18.73
C ALA A 22 -15.93 -20.95 -18.61
N PRO A 23 -15.79 -21.77 -19.67
CA PRO A 23 -14.99 -22.98 -19.63
C PRO A 23 -13.54 -22.64 -19.23
N THR A 24 -12.96 -23.44 -18.34
CA THR A 24 -11.61 -23.22 -17.81
C THR A 24 -10.54 -23.24 -18.91
N ASP A 25 -10.75 -24.02 -19.97
CA ASP A 25 -9.90 -24.04 -21.15
C ASP A 25 -10.77 -24.02 -22.42
N PHE A 26 -10.45 -23.12 -23.34
CA PHE A 26 -11.22 -22.89 -24.57
C PHE A 26 -10.30 -22.60 -25.74
N GLN A 27 -10.79 -22.82 -26.96
CA GLN A 27 -10.03 -22.52 -28.18
C GLN A 27 -9.89 -21.00 -28.35
N LEU A 28 -8.68 -20.54 -28.60
CA LEU A 28 -8.39 -19.14 -28.90
C LEU A 28 -8.59 -18.88 -30.40
N GLY A 29 -8.69 -17.61 -30.79
CA GLY A 29 -8.91 -17.24 -32.20
C GLY A 29 -7.68 -17.40 -33.10
N ILE A 30 -6.56 -17.95 -32.58
CA ILE A 30 -5.41 -18.39 -33.38
C ILE A 30 -5.44 -19.91 -33.47
N GLU A 31 -5.48 -20.43 -34.69
CA GLU A 31 -5.57 -21.87 -34.96
C GLU A 31 -4.49 -22.66 -34.21
N GLY A 32 -4.91 -23.73 -33.53
CA GLY A 32 -4.02 -24.62 -32.82
C GLY A 32 -3.58 -24.12 -31.44
N PHE A 33 -4.20 -23.07 -30.87
CA PHE A 33 -3.96 -22.60 -29.51
C PHE A 33 -5.23 -22.66 -28.65
N ALA A 34 -5.09 -23.19 -27.44
CA ALA A 34 -6.11 -23.12 -26.39
C ALA A 34 -5.67 -22.16 -25.27
N TYR A 35 -6.60 -21.71 -24.43
CA TYR A 35 -6.31 -20.79 -23.33
C TYR A 35 -5.23 -21.32 -22.36
N GLY A 36 -5.25 -22.62 -22.05
CA GLY A 36 -4.22 -23.27 -21.24
C GLY A 36 -2.81 -23.23 -21.84
N ASP A 37 -2.68 -23.09 -23.17
CA ASP A 37 -1.38 -22.95 -23.82
C ASP A 37 -0.68 -21.63 -23.43
N LEU A 38 -1.44 -20.59 -23.03
CA LEU A 38 -0.90 -19.30 -22.62
C LEU A 38 -0.10 -19.35 -21.31
N TYR A 39 -0.08 -20.48 -20.62
CA TYR A 39 0.68 -20.71 -19.38
C TYR A 39 1.91 -21.60 -19.60
N ARG A 40 2.11 -22.12 -20.82
CA ARG A 40 3.22 -23.03 -21.15
C ARG A 40 4.31 -22.30 -21.94
N PRO A 41 5.55 -22.18 -21.42
CA PRO A 41 6.64 -21.47 -22.09
C PRO A 41 6.92 -21.91 -23.54
N SER A 42 6.87 -23.22 -23.82
CA SER A 42 7.05 -23.77 -25.17
C SER A 42 5.99 -23.28 -26.15
N ARG A 43 4.75 -23.16 -25.69
CA ARG A 43 3.61 -22.71 -26.50
C ARG A 43 3.60 -21.19 -26.66
N LEU A 44 4.07 -20.43 -25.66
CA LEU A 44 4.32 -18.99 -25.81
C LEU A 44 5.38 -18.69 -26.88
N ARG A 45 6.44 -19.51 -26.98
CA ARG A 45 7.40 -19.43 -28.08
C ARG A 45 6.73 -19.69 -29.43
N ASP A 46 5.91 -20.73 -29.53
CA ASP A 46 5.19 -21.07 -30.77
C ASP A 46 4.25 -19.92 -31.17
N LEU A 47 3.57 -19.30 -30.20
CA LEU A 47 2.68 -18.16 -30.40
C LEU A 47 3.45 -16.92 -30.91
N ALA A 48 4.66 -16.66 -30.38
CA ALA A 48 5.53 -15.61 -30.90
C ALA A 48 5.93 -15.90 -32.36
N GLY A 49 6.24 -17.16 -32.68
CA GLY A 49 6.49 -17.61 -34.05
C GLY A 49 5.31 -17.36 -34.99
N ALA A 50 4.09 -17.65 -34.55
CA ALA A 50 2.87 -17.38 -35.30
C ALA A 50 2.69 -15.87 -35.57
N PHE A 51 2.95 -15.03 -34.56
CA PHE A 51 2.95 -13.57 -34.73
C PHE A 51 3.98 -13.11 -35.78
N TYR A 52 5.25 -13.53 -35.67
CA TYR A 52 6.27 -13.13 -36.64
C TYR A 52 5.96 -13.62 -38.06
N ALA A 53 5.42 -14.83 -38.21
CA ALA A 53 4.98 -15.36 -39.50
C ALA A 53 3.86 -14.50 -40.12
N GLU A 54 2.94 -13.97 -39.30
CA GLU A 54 1.92 -13.05 -39.78
C GLU A 54 2.50 -11.69 -40.17
N VAL A 55 3.38 -11.10 -39.35
CA VAL A 55 4.06 -9.85 -39.71
C VAL A 55 4.80 -10.03 -41.03
N LYS A 56 5.50 -11.16 -41.24
CA LYS A 56 6.18 -11.48 -42.51
C LYS A 56 5.22 -11.48 -43.70
N ARG A 57 3.99 -11.99 -43.52
CA ARG A 57 2.97 -12.05 -44.57
C ARG A 57 2.36 -10.68 -44.87
N THR A 58 2.15 -9.85 -43.84
CA THR A 58 1.48 -8.54 -43.98
C THR A 58 2.44 -7.38 -44.29
N ASP A 59 3.65 -7.43 -43.75
CA ASP A 59 4.70 -6.42 -43.90
C ASP A 59 6.10 -7.08 -43.82
N PRO A 60 6.63 -7.56 -44.96
CA PRO A 60 7.93 -8.23 -45.01
C PRO A 60 9.11 -7.35 -44.56
N ALA A 61 9.03 -6.03 -44.77
CA ALA A 61 10.10 -5.09 -44.42
C ALA A 61 10.15 -4.89 -42.90
N LEU A 62 8.99 -4.68 -42.28
CA LEU A 62 8.87 -4.61 -40.82
C LEU A 62 9.32 -5.91 -40.15
N HIS A 63 8.94 -7.07 -40.71
CA HIS A 63 9.41 -8.36 -40.21
C HIS A 63 10.93 -8.48 -40.23
N ALA A 64 11.60 -8.03 -41.30
CA ALA A 64 13.06 -8.08 -41.39
C ALA A 64 13.72 -7.23 -40.29
N ALA A 65 13.24 -5.99 -40.10
CA ALA A 65 13.74 -5.10 -39.05
C ALA A 65 13.47 -5.66 -37.64
N LEU A 66 12.26 -6.19 -37.40
CA LEU A 66 11.88 -6.80 -36.12
C LEU A 66 12.70 -8.06 -35.83
N SER A 67 13.00 -8.88 -36.85
CA SER A 67 13.83 -10.07 -36.70
C SER A 67 15.27 -9.71 -36.31
N GLU A 68 15.84 -8.67 -36.92
CA GLU A 68 17.17 -8.17 -36.55
C GLU A 68 17.19 -7.57 -35.13
N TYR A 69 16.15 -6.82 -34.77
CA TYR A 69 15.97 -6.26 -33.44
C TYR A 69 15.92 -7.36 -32.37
N VAL A 70 15.11 -8.40 -32.58
CA VAL A 70 15.01 -9.54 -31.65
C VAL A 70 16.31 -10.35 -31.62
N ALA A 71 16.93 -10.63 -32.78
CA ALA A 71 18.19 -11.38 -32.85
C ALA A 71 19.35 -10.68 -32.13
N SER A 72 19.39 -9.35 -32.16
CA SER A 72 20.37 -8.52 -31.43
C SER A 72 19.98 -8.24 -29.98
N ARG A 73 18.85 -8.78 -29.50
CA ARG A 73 18.25 -8.45 -28.19
C ARG A 73 18.05 -6.95 -27.96
N GLY A 74 17.86 -6.21 -29.05
CA GLY A 74 17.66 -4.76 -29.10
C GLY A 74 18.94 -3.93 -29.03
N GLU A 75 20.12 -4.53 -28.81
CA GLU A 75 21.36 -3.78 -28.57
C GLU A 75 21.82 -2.93 -29.78
N ASN A 76 21.44 -3.30 -31.02
CA ASN A 76 21.83 -2.57 -32.22
C ASN A 76 21.19 -1.16 -32.33
N VAL A 77 20.03 -0.95 -31.71
CA VAL A 77 19.24 0.29 -31.83
C VAL A 77 18.77 0.85 -30.48
N ARG A 78 19.25 0.28 -29.37
CA ARG A 78 18.78 0.57 -28.01
C ARG A 78 18.80 2.06 -27.67
N GLY A 79 17.68 2.56 -27.20
CA GLY A 79 17.48 3.94 -26.76
C GLY A 79 17.50 4.97 -27.90
N THR A 80 17.49 4.54 -29.17
CA THR A 80 17.54 5.43 -30.33
C THR A 80 16.16 5.65 -30.94
N LYS A 81 16.01 6.69 -31.77
CA LYS A 81 14.81 6.91 -32.58
C LYS A 81 14.45 5.70 -33.45
N ALA A 82 15.44 4.95 -33.94
CA ALA A 82 15.20 3.78 -34.78
C ALA A 82 14.49 2.65 -34.01
N GLU A 83 14.80 2.48 -32.71
CA GLU A 83 14.05 1.56 -31.85
C GLU A 83 12.60 2.04 -31.68
N SER A 84 12.40 3.32 -31.37
CA SER A 84 11.06 3.90 -31.21
C SER A 84 10.21 3.73 -32.47
N ASP A 85 10.74 4.08 -33.65
CA ASP A 85 10.05 3.98 -34.94
C ASP A 85 9.63 2.52 -35.22
N LEU A 86 10.54 1.55 -34.96
CA LEU A 86 10.27 0.13 -35.14
C LEU A 86 9.16 -0.36 -34.21
N LEU A 87 9.22 0.00 -32.92
CA LEU A 87 8.24 -0.44 -31.92
C LEU A 87 6.86 0.17 -32.18
N ILE A 88 6.78 1.46 -32.55
CA ILE A 88 5.53 2.12 -32.95
C ILE A 88 4.94 1.44 -34.19
N ALA A 89 5.76 1.09 -35.18
CA ALA A 89 5.27 0.40 -36.38
C ALA A 89 4.78 -1.04 -36.09
N ALA A 90 5.44 -1.75 -35.17
CA ALA A 90 5.11 -3.14 -34.85
C ALA A 90 3.93 -3.30 -33.87
N ALA A 91 3.70 -2.33 -32.98
CA ALA A 91 2.65 -2.40 -31.96
C ALA A 91 1.22 -2.60 -32.51
N PRO A 92 0.79 -1.92 -33.61
CA PRO A 92 -0.52 -2.18 -34.22
C PRO A 92 -0.70 -3.60 -34.76
N HIS A 93 0.39 -4.26 -35.19
CA HIS A 93 0.33 -5.66 -35.61
C HIS A 93 0.09 -6.57 -34.41
N LEU A 94 0.79 -6.35 -33.30
CA LEU A 94 0.61 -7.11 -32.07
C LEU A 94 -0.80 -6.90 -31.50
N SER A 95 -1.26 -5.66 -31.49
CA SER A 95 -2.59 -5.28 -31.03
C SER A 95 -3.72 -6.00 -31.77
N ARG A 96 -3.66 -6.06 -33.11
CA ARG A 96 -4.60 -6.85 -33.93
C ARG A 96 -4.49 -8.36 -33.66
N PHE A 97 -3.27 -8.87 -33.49
CA PHE A 97 -3.03 -10.28 -33.23
C PHE A 97 -3.65 -10.72 -31.89
N VAL A 98 -3.43 -9.95 -30.82
CA VAL A 98 -3.98 -10.21 -29.50
C VAL A 98 -5.50 -10.09 -29.48
N ALA A 99 -6.06 -9.10 -30.19
CA ALA A 99 -7.51 -8.97 -30.29
C ALA A 99 -8.15 -10.22 -30.93
N ARG A 100 -7.55 -10.75 -32.00
CA ARG A 100 -8.00 -12.00 -32.62
C ARG A 100 -7.77 -13.20 -31.72
N LEU A 101 -6.67 -13.25 -30.97
CA LEU A 101 -6.40 -14.33 -30.02
C LEU A 101 -7.56 -14.51 -29.01
N PHE A 102 -8.10 -13.41 -28.49
CA PHE A 102 -9.21 -13.43 -27.52
C PHE A 102 -10.61 -13.24 -28.14
N GLY A 103 -10.71 -13.03 -29.46
CA GLY A 103 -11.99 -12.81 -30.15
C GLY A 103 -12.65 -11.48 -29.80
N VAL A 104 -11.86 -10.41 -29.62
CA VAL A 104 -12.30 -9.07 -29.19
C VAL A 104 -12.00 -8.00 -30.24
N GLU A 105 -11.90 -8.36 -31.52
CA GLU A 105 -11.59 -7.41 -32.60
C GLU A 105 -12.63 -6.31 -32.74
N ARG A 106 -13.91 -6.63 -32.50
CA ARG A 106 -15.01 -5.68 -32.57
C ARG A 106 -14.91 -4.65 -31.43
N GLU A 107 -14.82 -5.11 -30.20
CA GLU A 107 -14.73 -4.28 -29.00
C GLU A 107 -13.47 -3.41 -29.03
N ARG A 108 -12.34 -3.99 -29.45
CA ARG A 108 -11.12 -3.22 -29.73
C ARG A 108 -11.41 -2.15 -30.78
N GLY A 109 -11.98 -2.50 -31.92
CA GLY A 109 -12.30 -1.56 -33.00
C GLY A 109 -13.16 -0.38 -32.53
N GLU A 110 -14.22 -0.67 -31.78
CA GLU A 110 -15.11 0.32 -31.15
C GLU A 110 -14.35 1.24 -30.19
N LEU A 111 -13.47 0.70 -29.34
CA LEU A 111 -12.62 1.48 -28.46
C LEU A 111 -11.68 2.39 -29.25
N MET A 112 -11.00 1.87 -30.28
CA MET A 112 -10.10 2.66 -31.13
C MET A 112 -10.84 3.82 -31.81
N GLU A 113 -12.04 3.55 -32.35
CA GLU A 113 -12.88 4.56 -32.98
C GLU A 113 -13.36 5.60 -31.98
N SER A 114 -13.74 5.19 -30.76
CA SER A 114 -14.18 6.11 -29.70
C SER A 114 -13.09 7.10 -29.29
N ILE A 115 -11.82 6.66 -29.29
CA ILE A 115 -10.64 7.50 -29.00
C ILE A 115 -10.41 8.48 -30.15
N ARG A 116 -10.32 7.99 -31.39
CA ARG A 116 -10.12 8.83 -32.59
C ARG A 116 -11.24 9.83 -32.81
N ALA A 117 -12.47 9.45 -32.45
CA ALA A 117 -13.63 10.33 -32.51
C ALA A 117 -13.47 11.61 -31.68
N GLN A 118 -12.56 11.63 -30.69
CA GLN A 118 -12.25 12.82 -29.87
C GLN A 118 -11.26 13.79 -30.54
N ASP A 119 -10.56 13.41 -31.60
CA ASP A 119 -9.56 14.27 -32.29
C ASP A 119 -10.05 15.71 -32.58
N PRO A 120 -11.30 15.92 -33.03
CA PRO A 120 -11.82 17.27 -33.25
C PRO A 120 -11.71 18.17 -32.01
N VAL A 121 -11.89 17.64 -30.80
CA VAL A 121 -11.80 18.40 -29.53
C VAL A 121 -10.41 19.01 -29.34
N PHE A 122 -9.36 18.26 -29.68
CA PHE A 122 -7.98 18.73 -29.54
C PHE A 122 -7.58 19.67 -30.67
N GLN A 123 -8.09 19.47 -31.89
CA GLN A 123 -7.95 20.45 -32.98
C GLN A 123 -8.67 21.76 -32.62
N PHE A 124 -9.87 21.68 -32.05
CA PHE A 124 -10.62 22.83 -31.56
C PHE A 124 -9.87 23.56 -30.45
N LYS A 125 -9.27 22.84 -29.50
CA LYS A 125 -8.39 23.43 -28.48
C LYS A 125 -7.24 24.24 -29.10
N GLN A 126 -6.57 23.69 -30.12
CA GLN A 126 -5.52 24.43 -30.84
C GLN A 126 -6.08 25.66 -31.56
N PHE A 127 -7.28 25.57 -32.15
CA PHE A 127 -7.98 26.73 -32.72
C PHE A 127 -8.23 27.82 -31.67
N VAL A 128 -8.71 27.46 -30.47
CA VAL A 128 -8.93 28.42 -29.37
C VAL A 128 -7.61 29.11 -29.00
N GLN A 129 -6.55 28.34 -28.78
CA GLN A 129 -5.25 28.84 -28.31
C GLN A 129 -4.48 29.64 -29.36
N ARG A 130 -4.50 29.21 -30.62
CA ARG A 130 -3.60 29.73 -31.66
C ARG A 130 -4.27 30.71 -32.60
N ARG A 131 -5.59 30.68 -32.72
CA ARG A 131 -6.37 31.50 -33.64
C ARG A 131 -7.38 32.39 -32.92
N ALA A 132 -8.35 31.82 -32.20
CA ALA A 132 -9.45 32.60 -31.61
C ALA A 132 -8.94 33.72 -30.67
N THR A 133 -8.10 33.38 -29.70
CA THR A 133 -7.52 34.33 -28.73
C THR A 133 -6.57 35.37 -29.35
N LYS A 134 -6.03 35.11 -30.55
CA LYS A 134 -5.25 36.10 -31.31
C LYS A 134 -6.13 37.00 -32.18
N SER A 135 -7.15 36.43 -32.81
CA SER A 135 -8.15 37.15 -33.61
C SER A 135 -9.00 38.10 -32.78
N PHE A 136 -9.30 37.70 -31.55
CA PHE A 136 -10.02 38.47 -30.53
C PHE A 136 -9.17 38.48 -29.23
N PRO A 137 -8.18 39.39 -29.14
CA PRO A 137 -7.44 39.59 -27.89
C PRO A 137 -8.37 40.18 -26.82
N ALA A 138 -7.89 40.22 -25.57
CA ALA A 138 -8.70 40.61 -24.41
C ALA A 138 -9.46 41.93 -24.59
N GLU A 139 -8.87 42.93 -25.25
CA GLU A 139 -9.49 44.24 -25.49
C GLU A 139 -10.69 44.15 -26.44
N LYS A 140 -10.60 43.35 -27.50
CA LYS A 140 -11.71 43.14 -28.45
C LYS A 140 -12.80 42.24 -27.86
N THR A 141 -12.40 41.27 -27.06
CA THR A 141 -13.27 40.28 -26.44
C THR A 141 -14.18 40.89 -25.36
N ALA A 142 -13.76 42.00 -24.73
CA ALA A 142 -14.57 42.74 -23.78
C ALA A 142 -15.90 43.25 -24.38
N GLY A 143 -15.90 43.60 -25.68
CA GLY A 143 -17.08 44.08 -26.40
C GLY A 143 -17.94 42.99 -27.05
N VAL A 144 -17.57 41.71 -26.93
CA VAL A 144 -18.33 40.59 -27.50
C VAL A 144 -19.53 40.27 -26.61
N ASP A 145 -20.74 40.27 -27.17
CA ASP A 145 -21.92 39.69 -26.53
C ASP A 145 -21.78 38.15 -26.54
N ALA A 146 -21.32 37.60 -25.42
CA ALA A 146 -21.06 36.17 -25.28
C ALA A 146 -22.35 35.34 -25.35
N GLU A 147 -23.48 35.86 -24.84
CA GLU A 147 -24.76 35.15 -24.87
C GLU A 147 -25.38 35.17 -26.26
N GLY A 148 -25.36 36.32 -26.92
CA GLY A 148 -25.78 36.44 -28.31
C GLY A 148 -24.94 35.57 -29.25
N ALA A 149 -23.62 35.53 -29.05
CA ALA A 149 -22.73 34.66 -29.81
C ALA A 149 -23.01 33.16 -29.55
N ASP A 150 -23.28 32.79 -28.29
CA ASP A 150 -23.65 31.40 -27.92
C ASP A 150 -24.97 30.99 -28.58
N ALA A 151 -25.99 31.85 -28.54
CA ALA A 151 -27.28 31.60 -29.19
C ALA A 151 -27.14 31.48 -30.71
N ALA A 152 -26.36 32.37 -31.35
CA ALA A 152 -26.09 32.30 -32.78
C ALA A 152 -25.33 31.03 -33.17
N LEU A 153 -24.37 30.61 -32.34
CA LEU A 153 -23.60 29.38 -32.53
C LEU A 153 -24.49 28.14 -32.47
N GLU A 154 -25.35 28.05 -31.45
CA GLU A 154 -26.29 26.93 -31.30
C GLU A 154 -27.33 26.90 -32.42
N ALA A 155 -27.82 28.05 -32.86
CA ALA A 155 -28.73 28.14 -33.98
C ALA A 155 -28.06 27.67 -35.29
N LEU A 156 -26.84 28.15 -35.56
CA LEU A 156 -26.04 27.70 -36.70
C LEU A 156 -25.79 26.19 -36.66
N ARG A 157 -25.40 25.65 -35.49
CA ARG A 157 -25.17 24.22 -35.29
C ARG A 157 -26.43 23.42 -35.61
N ARG A 158 -27.60 23.83 -35.09
CA ARG A 158 -28.88 23.13 -35.34
C ARG A 158 -29.30 23.13 -36.80
N ALA A 159 -29.07 24.22 -37.52
CA ALA A 159 -29.55 24.34 -38.90
C ALA A 159 -28.56 23.78 -39.93
N ALA A 160 -27.27 24.09 -39.82
CA ALA A 160 -26.27 23.71 -40.81
C ALA A 160 -25.50 22.42 -40.46
N PHE A 161 -25.43 22.07 -39.17
CA PHE A 161 -24.61 20.96 -38.63
C PHE A 161 -25.41 20.03 -37.70
N ALA A 162 -26.67 19.77 -38.04
CA ALA A 162 -27.61 19.02 -37.19
C ALA A 162 -27.10 17.63 -36.77
N ASP A 163 -26.24 17.02 -37.59
CA ASP A 163 -25.59 15.73 -37.29
C ASP A 163 -24.66 15.80 -36.06
N THR A 164 -24.09 16.96 -35.75
CA THR A 164 -23.28 17.16 -34.54
C THR A 164 -24.10 17.17 -33.26
N LEU A 165 -25.43 17.25 -33.33
CA LEU A 165 -26.28 17.34 -32.14
C LEU A 165 -26.37 16.01 -31.38
N ALA A 166 -25.99 14.89 -32.01
CA ALA A 166 -25.90 13.59 -31.36
C ALA A 166 -24.69 13.48 -30.42
N ASP A 167 -23.64 14.27 -30.65
CA ASP A 167 -22.47 14.35 -29.77
C ASP A 167 -22.77 15.22 -28.53
N ASP A 168 -21.98 15.03 -27.47
CA ASP A 168 -21.96 16.01 -26.38
C ASP A 168 -21.56 17.40 -26.91
N ARG A 169 -21.91 18.43 -26.15
CA ARG A 169 -21.85 19.81 -26.64
C ARG A 169 -20.44 20.20 -27.09
N GLU A 170 -19.40 19.79 -26.36
CA GLU A 170 -18.00 20.09 -26.66
C GLU A 170 -17.57 19.45 -27.97
N LEU A 171 -17.77 18.12 -28.09
CA LEU A 171 -17.39 17.39 -29.29
C LEU A 171 -18.12 17.89 -30.54
N GLY A 172 -19.42 18.19 -30.44
CA GLY A 172 -20.16 18.69 -31.59
C GLY A 172 -19.75 20.10 -32.04
N VAL A 173 -19.44 21.02 -31.12
CA VAL A 173 -18.86 22.33 -31.46
C VAL A 173 -17.47 22.17 -32.09
N ALA A 174 -16.67 21.24 -31.56
CA ALA A 174 -15.36 20.94 -32.09
C ALA A 174 -15.43 20.38 -33.53
N ARG A 175 -16.30 19.40 -33.80
CA ARG A 175 -16.53 18.85 -35.14
C ARG A 175 -17.02 19.90 -36.14
N MET A 176 -17.93 20.77 -35.72
CA MET A 176 -18.39 21.89 -36.54
C MET A 176 -17.23 22.83 -36.88
N THR A 177 -16.38 23.14 -35.90
CA THR A 177 -15.21 24.01 -36.10
C THR A 177 -14.21 23.40 -37.08
N VAL A 178 -13.89 22.12 -36.90
CA VAL A 178 -12.96 21.41 -37.81
C VAL A 178 -13.50 21.39 -39.25
N ARG A 179 -14.80 21.12 -39.44
CA ARG A 179 -15.43 21.20 -40.77
C ARG A 179 -15.32 22.59 -41.39
N LEU A 180 -15.58 23.65 -40.61
CA LEU A 180 -15.45 25.02 -41.09
C LEU A 180 -14.00 25.39 -41.46
N LEU A 181 -13.01 24.88 -40.70
CA LEU A 181 -11.59 25.05 -41.03
C LEU A 181 -11.21 24.31 -42.31
N GLU A 182 -11.77 23.12 -42.55
CA GLU A 182 -11.57 22.41 -43.81
C GLU A 182 -12.22 23.14 -45.00
N TRP A 183 -13.44 23.66 -44.84
CA TRP A 183 -14.11 24.44 -45.88
C TRP A 183 -13.38 25.75 -46.19
N GLU A 184 -12.75 26.38 -45.20
CA GLU A 184 -11.93 27.58 -45.41
C GLU A 184 -10.77 27.35 -46.39
N LYS A 185 -10.25 26.14 -46.52
CA LYS A 185 -9.18 25.83 -47.48
C LYS A 185 -9.62 26.05 -48.94
N ASN A 186 -10.89 25.79 -49.26
CA ASN A 186 -11.48 26.15 -50.55
C ASN A 186 -11.75 27.66 -50.66
N TYR A 187 -12.15 28.26 -49.54
CA TYR A 187 -12.64 29.64 -49.44
C TYR A 187 -11.79 30.50 -48.48
N PRO A 188 -10.49 30.71 -48.77
CA PRO A 188 -9.61 31.48 -47.89
C PRO A 188 -9.98 32.97 -47.90
N LYS A 189 -9.39 33.75 -47.00
CA LYS A 189 -9.59 35.22 -46.96
C LYS A 189 -9.30 35.83 -48.33
N GLN A 190 -10.07 36.83 -48.74
CA GLN A 190 -9.87 37.52 -50.02
C GLN A 190 -8.43 38.03 -50.15
N GLY A 191 -7.78 37.71 -51.26
CA GLY A 191 -6.37 38.03 -51.52
C GLY A 191 -5.34 37.06 -50.90
N ALA A 192 -5.75 36.10 -50.08
CA ALA A 192 -4.85 35.05 -49.59
C ALA A 192 -4.60 33.99 -50.67
N ARG A 193 -3.36 33.49 -50.74
CA ARG A 193 -3.00 32.39 -51.63
C ARG A 193 -3.67 31.12 -51.15
N ARG A 194 -4.30 30.37 -52.06
CA ARG A 194 -4.82 29.04 -51.74
C ARG A 194 -3.64 28.09 -51.55
N GLU A 195 -3.50 27.54 -50.34
CA GLU A 195 -2.39 26.66 -49.95
C GLU A 195 -2.59 25.21 -50.40
N GLU A 196 -3.86 24.77 -50.50
CA GLU A 196 -4.25 23.43 -50.98
C GLU A 196 -5.03 23.50 -52.30
N GLU A 197 -5.13 22.37 -53.00
CA GLU A 197 -5.97 22.26 -54.20
C GLU A 197 -7.46 22.34 -53.86
N TRP A 198 -8.26 22.80 -54.83
CA TRP A 198 -9.71 22.87 -54.69
C TRP A 198 -10.33 21.48 -54.55
N SER A 199 -11.19 21.30 -53.55
CA SER A 199 -11.98 20.07 -53.39
C SER A 199 -13.44 20.30 -53.74
N GLU A 200 -13.94 19.61 -54.76
CA GLU A 200 -15.36 19.65 -55.13
C GLU A 200 -16.28 19.14 -54.00
N GLU A 201 -15.80 18.19 -53.20
CA GLU A 201 -16.53 17.68 -52.05
C GLU A 201 -16.73 18.77 -50.99
N ARG A 202 -15.67 19.48 -50.60
CA ARG A 202 -15.74 20.60 -49.65
C ARG A 202 -16.67 21.70 -50.17
N ALA A 203 -16.67 21.97 -51.48
CA ALA A 203 -17.55 22.97 -52.10
C ALA A 203 -19.03 22.56 -52.00
N ARG A 204 -19.35 21.30 -52.34
CA ARG A 204 -20.69 20.72 -52.23
C ARG A 204 -21.21 20.74 -50.80
N GLU A 205 -20.39 20.36 -49.83
CA GLU A 205 -20.75 20.39 -48.41
C GLU A 205 -21.02 21.81 -47.91
N THR A 206 -20.17 22.76 -48.30
CA THR A 206 -20.33 24.17 -47.94
C THR A 206 -21.63 24.74 -48.50
N GLU A 207 -21.93 24.46 -49.77
CA GLU A 207 -23.17 24.89 -50.42
C GLU A 207 -24.40 24.26 -49.76
N ALA A 208 -24.36 22.96 -49.48
CA ALA A 208 -25.45 22.27 -48.79
C ALA A 208 -25.70 22.84 -47.39
N ALA A 209 -24.65 23.16 -46.63
CA ALA A 209 -24.76 23.77 -45.31
C ALA A 209 -25.31 25.20 -45.37
N ARG A 210 -24.84 26.01 -46.34
CA ARG A 210 -25.35 27.36 -46.58
C ARG A 210 -26.82 27.36 -47.00
N ALA A 211 -27.20 26.46 -47.89
CA ALA A 211 -28.57 26.34 -48.40
C ALA A 211 -29.58 26.07 -47.27
N LYS A 212 -29.19 25.33 -46.22
CA LYS A 212 -30.04 25.07 -45.04
C LYS A 212 -30.37 26.32 -44.22
N ILE A 213 -29.56 27.37 -44.30
CA ILE A 213 -29.78 28.61 -43.53
C ILE A 213 -30.21 29.79 -44.41
N ALA A 214 -30.19 29.66 -45.73
CA ALA A 214 -30.57 30.72 -46.65
C ALA A 214 -32.00 31.23 -46.40
N GLY A 215 -32.17 32.54 -46.27
CA GLY A 215 -33.45 33.20 -45.99
C GLY A 215 -33.95 33.09 -44.55
N THR A 216 -33.19 32.46 -43.65
CA THR A 216 -33.60 32.26 -42.25
C THR A 216 -33.13 33.40 -41.33
N GLU A 217 -33.63 33.44 -40.09
CA GLU A 217 -33.09 34.33 -39.04
C GLU A 217 -31.62 34.04 -38.71
N ILE A 218 -31.15 32.82 -38.95
CA ILE A 218 -29.78 32.38 -38.69
C ILE A 218 -28.82 33.05 -39.66
N GLU A 219 -29.18 33.13 -40.95
CA GLU A 219 -28.38 33.87 -41.93
C GLU A 219 -28.28 35.36 -41.57
N ARG A 220 -29.38 35.97 -41.09
CA ARG A 220 -29.39 37.36 -40.61
C ARG A 220 -28.50 37.55 -39.39
N ALA A 221 -28.54 36.64 -38.42
CA ALA A 221 -27.66 36.65 -37.25
C ALA A 221 -26.19 36.48 -37.64
N LEU A 222 -25.91 35.62 -38.63
CA LEU A 222 -24.56 35.39 -39.14
C LEU A 222 -24.01 36.58 -39.93
N ALA A 223 -24.87 37.35 -40.60
CA ALA A 223 -24.48 38.54 -41.36
C ALA A 223 -23.79 39.60 -40.48
N ALA A 224 -24.10 39.66 -39.17
CA ALA A 224 -23.44 40.55 -38.21
C ALA A 224 -21.94 40.25 -38.01
N TRP A 225 -21.48 39.06 -38.42
CA TRP A 225 -20.09 38.59 -38.27
C TRP A 225 -19.28 38.67 -39.57
N ARG A 226 -19.83 39.27 -40.64
CA ARG A 226 -19.11 39.50 -41.91
C ARG A 226 -18.08 40.62 -41.77
N GLU A 227 -16.93 40.49 -42.44
CA GLU A 227 -15.93 41.56 -42.52
C GLU A 227 -16.23 42.51 -43.69
N GLY A 228 -15.99 43.81 -43.49
CA GLY A 228 -16.31 44.88 -44.44
C GLY A 228 -15.34 44.96 -45.61
N GLU A 229 -15.36 43.96 -46.50
CA GLU A 229 -14.84 44.01 -47.88
C GLU A 229 -15.35 42.84 -48.77
N ASP A 230 -16.22 41.95 -48.25
CA ASP A 230 -16.93 40.93 -49.06
C ASP A 230 -18.12 41.55 -49.86
N GLY A 231 -18.26 42.87 -49.86
CA GLY A 231 -19.34 43.62 -50.49
C GLY A 231 -19.01 44.05 -51.91
N GLY A 232 -19.36 43.22 -52.90
CA GLY A 232 -19.39 43.63 -54.31
C GLY A 232 -18.96 42.53 -55.28
N GLY A 233 -19.72 41.43 -55.32
CA GLY A 233 -19.49 40.30 -56.24
C GLY A 233 -18.91 39.03 -55.60
N ALA A 234 -18.88 38.95 -54.27
CA ALA A 234 -18.22 37.88 -53.51
C ALA A 234 -18.98 36.54 -53.56
N ASP A 235 -18.21 35.47 -53.69
CA ASP A 235 -18.61 34.08 -53.47
C ASP A 235 -19.38 33.91 -52.15
N GLU A 236 -20.68 33.61 -52.22
CA GLU A 236 -21.56 33.50 -51.06
C GLU A 236 -21.15 32.37 -50.10
N ASN A 237 -20.49 31.33 -50.61
CA ASN A 237 -19.95 30.25 -49.79
C ASN A 237 -18.75 30.75 -48.98
N ARG A 238 -17.89 31.60 -49.55
CA ARG A 238 -16.81 32.28 -48.81
C ARG A 238 -17.38 33.15 -47.70
N ALA A 239 -18.37 33.99 -48.00
CA ALA A 239 -18.97 34.88 -47.01
C ALA A 239 -19.59 34.08 -45.84
N PHE A 240 -20.24 32.94 -46.13
CA PHE A 240 -20.79 32.04 -45.12
C PHE A 240 -19.69 31.44 -44.22
N VAL A 241 -18.68 30.78 -44.79
CA VAL A 241 -17.60 30.12 -44.04
C VAL A 241 -16.85 31.12 -43.16
N ARG A 242 -16.53 32.29 -43.71
CA ARG A 242 -15.78 33.33 -43.00
C ARG A 242 -16.57 33.92 -41.85
N ALA A 243 -17.86 34.20 -42.03
CA ALA A 243 -18.72 34.70 -40.96
C ALA A 243 -18.92 33.65 -39.84
N ALA A 244 -19.09 32.37 -40.20
CA ALA A 244 -19.19 31.27 -39.24
C ALA A 244 -17.91 31.09 -38.42
N LEU A 245 -16.74 31.11 -39.05
CA LEU A 245 -15.45 31.08 -38.34
C LEU A 245 -15.27 32.32 -37.47
N ARG A 246 -15.67 33.50 -37.92
CA ARG A 246 -15.56 34.75 -37.13
C ARG A 246 -16.42 34.71 -35.87
N LEU A 247 -17.66 34.21 -35.98
CA LEU A 247 -18.54 33.94 -34.84
C LEU A 247 -17.87 32.97 -33.86
N LEU A 248 -17.33 31.85 -34.35
CA LEU A 248 -16.61 30.87 -33.52
C LEU A 248 -15.37 31.46 -32.84
N GLU A 249 -14.56 32.25 -33.55
CA GLU A 249 -13.40 32.95 -32.99
C GLU A 249 -13.81 33.88 -31.85
N ALA A 250 -14.87 34.67 -32.04
CA ALA A 250 -15.38 35.60 -31.03
C ALA A 250 -15.93 34.85 -29.81
N TRP A 251 -16.77 33.84 -30.05
CA TRP A 251 -17.36 33.01 -29.00
C TRP A 251 -16.29 32.29 -28.18
N ALA A 252 -15.34 31.63 -28.85
CA ALA A 252 -14.26 30.90 -28.19
C ALA A 252 -13.32 31.82 -27.41
N ALA A 253 -12.94 32.98 -27.97
CA ALA A 253 -12.11 33.93 -27.24
C ALA A 253 -12.83 34.50 -26.00
N ALA A 254 -14.13 34.78 -26.10
CA ALA A 254 -14.94 35.21 -24.95
C ALA A 254 -14.91 34.18 -23.83
N HIS A 255 -15.14 32.91 -24.14
CA HIS A 255 -15.14 31.84 -23.14
C HIS A 255 -13.73 31.49 -22.61
N ALA A 256 -12.67 31.76 -23.38
CA ALA A 256 -11.29 31.54 -22.95
C ALA A 256 -10.73 32.66 -22.06
N LEU A 257 -11.11 33.93 -22.33
CA LEU A 257 -10.47 35.10 -21.73
C LEU A 257 -11.33 35.82 -20.67
N ARG A 258 -12.65 35.60 -20.62
CA ARG A 258 -13.56 36.24 -19.65
C ARG A 258 -14.07 35.23 -18.62
N ALA A 259 -13.91 35.58 -17.34
CA ALA A 259 -14.27 34.69 -16.24
C ALA A 259 -15.77 34.32 -16.22
N GLU A 260 -16.65 35.28 -16.52
CA GLU A 260 -18.11 35.08 -16.46
C GLU A 260 -18.59 34.15 -17.58
N ALA A 261 -18.00 34.26 -18.77
CA ALA A 261 -18.32 33.38 -19.91
C ALA A 261 -17.74 31.97 -19.72
N ARG A 262 -16.53 31.87 -19.14
CA ARG A 262 -15.82 30.60 -18.96
C ARG A 262 -16.60 29.57 -18.14
N GLU A 263 -17.46 30.00 -17.21
CA GLU A 263 -18.25 29.08 -16.38
C GLU A 263 -19.11 28.12 -17.22
N ARG A 264 -19.62 28.55 -18.40
CA ARG A 264 -20.42 27.72 -19.32
C ARG A 264 -19.64 26.58 -19.97
N VAL A 265 -18.32 26.70 -20.07
CA VAL A 265 -17.41 25.73 -20.69
C VAL A 265 -16.36 25.20 -19.72
N LYS A 266 -16.54 25.42 -18.41
CA LYS A 266 -15.55 25.07 -17.38
C LYS A 266 -15.17 23.59 -17.37
N ALA A 267 -16.12 22.72 -17.72
CA ALA A 267 -15.91 21.28 -17.82
C ALA A 267 -15.15 20.85 -19.09
N TRP A 268 -15.08 21.70 -20.12
CA TRP A 268 -14.53 21.37 -21.44
C TRP A 268 -13.00 21.34 -21.41
N VAL A 269 -12.41 20.23 -21.85
CA VAL A 269 -10.95 20.08 -21.96
C VAL A 269 -10.35 21.03 -23.00
N SER A 270 -11.13 21.46 -24.01
CA SER A 270 -10.69 22.43 -25.01
C SER A 270 -10.40 23.83 -24.43
N PHE A 271 -10.87 24.12 -23.22
CA PHE A 271 -10.65 25.39 -22.50
C PHE A 271 -9.79 25.25 -21.24
N ARG A 272 -9.20 24.07 -21.02
CA ARG A 272 -8.19 23.84 -19.99
C ARG A 272 -6.81 24.11 -20.57
N PHE A 273 -6.04 25.00 -19.96
CA PHE A 273 -4.73 25.39 -20.46
C PHE A 273 -3.69 25.22 -19.35
N PRO A 274 -2.47 24.73 -19.67
CA PRO A 274 -1.42 24.57 -18.68
C PRO A 274 -1.09 25.89 -17.98
N HIS A 275 -1.07 25.87 -16.64
CA HIS A 275 -0.73 27.03 -15.84
C HIS A 275 0.79 27.22 -15.77
N PRO A 276 1.29 28.47 -15.70
CA PRO A 276 2.68 28.74 -15.35
C PRO A 276 3.02 28.20 -13.96
N LEU A 277 4.18 27.57 -13.82
CA LEU A 277 4.62 27.07 -12.52
C LEU A 277 5.26 28.19 -11.71
N ASN A 278 4.74 28.41 -10.50
CA ASN A 278 5.43 29.14 -9.46
C ASN A 278 5.81 28.17 -8.33
N TYR A 279 7.09 27.79 -8.29
CA TYR A 279 7.60 26.80 -7.32
C TYR A 279 7.44 27.23 -5.85
N GLU A 280 7.31 28.52 -5.57
CA GLU A 280 7.03 29.05 -4.22
C GLU A 280 5.54 28.98 -3.84
N HIS A 281 4.65 28.74 -4.81
CA HIS A 281 3.20 28.76 -4.65
C HIS A 281 2.50 27.67 -5.47
N LEU A 282 2.98 26.42 -5.37
CA LEU A 282 2.40 25.25 -6.08
C LEU A 282 1.09 24.76 -5.46
N VAL A 283 0.78 25.18 -4.22
CA VAL A 283 -0.47 24.84 -3.52
C VAL A 283 -1.17 26.11 -3.06
N GLN A 284 -2.51 26.08 -3.10
CA GLN A 284 -3.33 27.21 -2.66
C GLN A 284 -3.61 27.12 -1.16
N ILE A 285 -3.20 28.14 -0.42
CA ILE A 285 -3.33 28.20 1.03
C ILE A 285 -3.80 29.58 1.50
N GLU A 286 -4.40 29.59 2.69
CA GLU A 286 -4.66 30.79 3.48
C GLU A 286 -4.19 30.59 4.92
N ARG A 287 -3.97 31.71 5.63
CA ARG A 287 -3.56 31.73 7.05
C ARG A 287 -4.73 32.31 7.87
N PRO A 288 -5.56 31.46 8.49
CA PRO A 288 -6.82 31.89 9.09
C PRO A 288 -6.67 32.48 10.49
N GLU A 289 -5.58 32.18 11.19
CA GLU A 289 -5.35 32.57 12.59
C GLU A 289 -4.20 33.57 12.68
N ALA A 290 -4.48 34.76 13.22
CA ALA A 290 -3.48 35.83 13.35
C ALA A 290 -2.51 35.57 14.53
N ASP A 291 -2.97 34.86 15.55
CA ASP A 291 -2.23 34.47 16.75
C ASP A 291 -1.36 33.22 16.56
N LEU A 292 -1.71 32.37 15.59
CA LEU A 292 -0.88 31.27 15.09
C LEU A 292 -0.54 31.47 13.61
N PRO A 293 0.34 32.43 13.26
CA PRO A 293 0.64 32.77 11.87
C PRO A 293 1.26 31.60 11.09
N GLU A 294 1.83 30.59 11.75
CA GLU A 294 2.35 29.36 11.15
C GLU A 294 1.27 28.46 10.54
N LEU A 295 0.02 28.57 11.02
CA LEU A 295 -1.07 27.70 10.58
C LEU A 295 -1.55 28.10 9.19
N MET A 296 -1.66 27.09 8.34
CA MET A 296 -2.16 27.17 6.97
C MET A 296 -3.31 26.20 6.80
N ARG A 297 -4.26 26.57 5.93
CA ARG A 297 -5.31 25.67 5.44
C ARG A 297 -5.58 25.90 3.96
N GLY A 298 -6.26 24.93 3.33
CA GLY A 298 -6.79 25.09 1.97
C GLY A 298 -7.92 26.12 1.92
N LEU A 299 -8.20 26.63 0.72
CA LEU A 299 -9.34 27.52 0.49
C LEU A 299 -10.66 26.74 0.66
N ASP A 300 -11.64 27.28 1.38
CA ASP A 300 -12.89 26.57 1.68
C ASP A 300 -13.67 26.16 0.41
N LYS A 301 -13.57 26.95 -0.68
CA LYS A 301 -14.18 26.62 -1.98
C LYS A 301 -13.62 25.36 -2.66
N ASN A 302 -12.45 24.88 -2.23
CA ASN A 302 -11.78 23.70 -2.77
C ASN A 302 -12.01 22.46 -1.90
N LEU A 303 -12.77 22.56 -0.80
CA LEU A 303 -12.99 21.43 0.10
C LEU A 303 -13.73 20.29 -0.59
N ARG A 304 -13.28 19.06 -0.33
CA ARG A 304 -13.88 17.81 -0.79
C ARG A 304 -14.57 17.10 0.37
N ARG A 305 -15.71 16.49 0.06
CA ARG A 305 -16.53 15.74 1.02
C ARG A 305 -16.17 14.26 1.02
N ARG A 306 -15.04 13.94 1.64
CA ARG A 306 -14.59 12.54 1.80
C ARG A 306 -15.44 11.83 2.87
N ASP A 307 -15.94 10.65 2.53
CA ASP A 307 -16.67 9.75 3.44
C ASP A 307 -15.99 8.39 3.48
N GLY A 308 -15.37 8.07 4.62
CA GLY A 308 -14.71 6.79 4.87
C GLY A 308 -13.52 6.50 3.96
N PHE A 309 -13.45 5.25 3.50
CA PHE A 309 -12.27 4.62 2.90
C PHE A 309 -12.53 4.06 1.50
N LYS A 310 -13.48 4.66 0.79
CA LYS A 310 -13.67 4.45 -0.65
C LYS A 310 -12.53 5.12 -1.42
N LEU A 311 -12.32 4.74 -2.68
CA LEU A 311 -11.34 5.40 -3.55
C LEU A 311 -11.66 6.91 -3.64
N THR A 312 -10.68 7.74 -3.28
CA THR A 312 -10.88 9.20 -3.12
C THR A 312 -10.64 10.03 -4.38
N ASP A 313 -10.12 9.39 -5.43
CA ASP A 313 -9.75 10.02 -6.69
C ASP A 313 -10.09 9.07 -7.83
N ALA A 314 -11.08 9.44 -8.66
CA ALA A 314 -11.61 8.59 -9.72
C ALA A 314 -10.74 8.55 -10.99
N ARG A 315 -9.53 9.14 -10.95
CA ARG A 315 -8.63 9.33 -12.12
C ARG A 315 -9.24 10.25 -13.18
N TYR A 316 -8.47 10.51 -14.23
CA TYR A 316 -8.96 11.23 -15.40
C TYR A 316 -9.96 10.39 -16.19
N THR A 317 -10.96 11.05 -16.76
CA THR A 317 -11.82 10.46 -17.80
C THR A 317 -11.02 10.16 -19.06
N PRO A 318 -11.51 9.30 -19.98
CA PRO A 318 -10.80 9.02 -21.24
C PRO A 318 -10.46 10.28 -22.03
N ARG A 319 -11.35 11.28 -22.07
CA ARG A 319 -11.09 12.56 -22.76
C ARG A 319 -9.98 13.38 -22.09
N GLU A 320 -9.91 13.38 -20.75
CA GLU A 320 -8.84 14.07 -20.00
C GLU A 320 -7.50 13.34 -20.11
N VAL A 321 -7.50 12.01 -20.20
CA VAL A 321 -6.29 11.23 -20.55
C VAL A 321 -5.80 11.64 -21.94
N LEU A 322 -6.70 11.70 -22.92
CA LEU A 322 -6.35 12.11 -24.28
C LEU A 322 -5.90 13.58 -24.38
N GLU A 323 -6.33 14.44 -23.45
CA GLU A 323 -5.80 15.80 -23.32
C GLU A 323 -4.30 15.80 -23.02
N GLU A 324 -3.86 14.99 -22.06
CA GLU A 324 -2.43 14.86 -21.70
C GLU A 324 -1.62 14.22 -22.84
N VAL A 325 -2.19 13.20 -23.49
CA VAL A 325 -1.59 12.55 -24.65
C VAL A 325 -1.39 13.53 -25.81
N ASN A 326 -2.37 14.41 -26.08
CA ASN A 326 -2.28 15.43 -27.13
C ASN A 326 -1.48 16.67 -26.72
N TYR A 327 -1.31 16.91 -25.42
CA TYR A 327 -0.43 17.96 -24.89
C TYR A 327 1.05 17.57 -24.98
N CYS A 328 1.35 16.28 -24.97
CA CYS A 328 2.70 15.74 -25.17
C CYS A 328 3.31 16.18 -26.51
N LEU A 329 4.62 16.48 -26.50
CA LEU A 329 5.38 16.89 -27.70
C LEU A 329 6.05 15.73 -28.45
N TYR A 330 5.82 14.48 -28.02
CA TYR A 330 6.41 13.26 -28.58
C TYR A 330 7.93 13.38 -28.77
N CYS A 331 8.65 13.67 -27.69
CA CYS A 331 10.04 14.12 -27.75
C CYS A 331 11.04 13.08 -28.27
N HIS A 332 10.66 11.80 -28.33
CA HIS A 332 11.47 10.71 -28.90
C HIS A 332 11.82 10.96 -30.38
N GLU A 333 10.96 11.62 -31.17
CA GLU A 333 11.23 11.96 -32.58
C GLU A 333 12.52 12.77 -32.78
N ARG A 334 12.97 13.45 -31.72
CA ARG A 334 14.13 14.36 -31.71
C ARG A 334 15.24 13.87 -30.77
N ASP A 335 15.11 12.66 -30.23
CA ASP A 335 15.98 12.06 -29.21
C ASP A 335 16.17 12.97 -27.99
N LYS A 336 15.07 13.56 -27.51
CA LYS A 336 15.01 14.53 -26.40
C LYS A 336 13.93 14.18 -25.37
N ASP A 337 13.57 12.92 -25.27
CA ASP A 337 12.58 12.35 -24.35
C ASP A 337 13.05 12.35 -22.89
N SER A 338 13.16 13.56 -22.32
CA SER A 338 13.64 13.76 -20.94
C SER A 338 12.76 13.12 -19.87
N CYS A 339 11.48 12.88 -20.16
CA CYS A 339 10.59 12.14 -19.26
C CYS A 339 10.96 10.67 -19.09
N SER A 340 11.62 10.06 -20.09
CA SER A 340 12.16 8.70 -20.02
C SER A 340 13.64 8.72 -19.63
N LYS A 341 14.49 9.39 -20.42
CA LYS A 341 15.96 9.36 -20.30
C LYS A 341 16.58 10.41 -19.37
N GLY A 342 15.75 11.27 -18.78
CA GLY A 342 16.16 12.39 -17.93
C GLY A 342 16.61 13.65 -18.68
N LEU A 343 16.63 14.77 -17.97
CA LEU A 343 17.06 16.07 -18.48
C LEU A 343 18.50 16.35 -18.06
N ARG A 344 19.41 16.55 -19.03
CA ARG A 344 20.86 16.66 -18.78
C ARG A 344 21.43 18.06 -18.98
N GLU A 345 22.46 18.39 -18.22
CA GLU A 345 23.36 19.52 -18.44
C GLU A 345 24.32 19.24 -19.60
N ARG A 346 25.07 20.27 -20.02
CA ARG A 346 26.05 20.14 -21.12
C ARG A 346 27.20 19.18 -20.79
N ASP A 347 27.49 18.97 -19.51
CA ASP A 347 28.51 18.03 -19.02
C ASP A 347 28.00 16.58 -18.91
N GLY A 348 26.74 16.33 -19.26
CA GLY A 348 26.10 15.01 -19.20
C GLY A 348 25.47 14.64 -17.86
N SER A 349 25.67 15.45 -16.80
CA SER A 349 25.01 15.25 -15.50
C SER A 349 23.51 15.59 -15.57
N PHE A 350 22.70 15.05 -14.65
CA PHE A 350 21.28 15.38 -14.60
C PHE A 350 21.04 16.78 -14.02
N LYS A 351 20.16 17.54 -14.67
CA LYS A 351 19.71 18.85 -14.20
C LYS A 351 18.97 18.74 -12.87
N ARG A 352 18.91 19.86 -12.14
CA ARG A 352 18.01 20.02 -10.99
C ARG A 352 16.99 21.12 -11.23
N ASN A 353 15.74 20.87 -10.82
CA ASN A 353 14.71 21.91 -10.87
C ASN A 353 14.85 22.91 -9.69
N PRO A 354 14.05 24.00 -9.64
CA PRO A 354 14.12 24.98 -8.56
C PRO A 354 13.85 24.45 -7.14
N LEU A 355 13.21 23.28 -7.01
CA LEU A 355 13.01 22.56 -5.74
C LEU A 355 14.20 21.64 -5.39
N GLY A 356 15.26 21.64 -6.20
CA GLY A 356 16.47 20.84 -6.03
C GLY A 356 16.34 19.36 -6.42
N ILE A 357 15.25 18.97 -7.08
CA ILE A 357 15.00 17.58 -7.50
C ILE A 357 15.85 17.25 -8.73
N VAL A 358 16.50 16.08 -8.72
CA VAL A 358 17.24 15.56 -9.88
C VAL A 358 16.25 15.13 -10.96
N LEU A 359 16.44 15.61 -12.18
CA LEU A 359 15.56 15.33 -13.31
C LEU A 359 15.99 14.09 -14.08
N GLY A 360 15.90 12.93 -13.42
CA GLY A 360 16.39 11.65 -13.92
C GLY A 360 15.52 10.94 -14.97
N GLY A 361 14.26 11.35 -15.15
CA GLY A 361 13.30 10.62 -15.99
C GLY A 361 12.60 9.49 -15.24
N CYS A 362 11.91 8.62 -15.96
CA CYS A 362 11.26 7.44 -15.41
C CYS A 362 12.35 6.47 -14.91
N PRO A 363 12.33 6.04 -13.63
CA PRO A 363 13.31 5.07 -13.12
C PRO A 363 13.26 3.71 -13.83
N LEU A 364 12.14 3.40 -14.49
CA LEU A 364 11.96 2.19 -15.28
C LEU A 364 12.29 2.39 -16.77
N ASP A 365 12.79 3.56 -17.20
CA ASP A 365 13.07 3.88 -18.61
C ASP A 365 11.89 3.65 -19.57
N GLU A 366 10.65 3.82 -19.10
CA GLU A 366 9.47 3.57 -19.93
C GLU A 366 9.42 4.42 -21.20
N LYS A 367 8.86 3.84 -22.27
CA LYS A 367 8.72 4.44 -23.60
C LYS A 367 7.49 5.36 -23.68
N ILE A 368 7.54 6.44 -22.89
CA ILE A 368 6.42 7.34 -22.62
C ILE A 368 5.89 8.02 -23.89
N SER A 369 6.78 8.53 -24.74
CA SER A 369 6.33 9.26 -25.92
C SER A 369 5.73 8.31 -26.96
N GLU A 370 6.28 7.12 -27.07
CA GLU A 370 5.86 6.05 -27.98
C GLU A 370 4.47 5.52 -27.59
N MET A 371 4.24 5.23 -26.30
CA MET A 371 2.91 4.83 -25.83
C MET A 371 1.86 5.94 -26.06
N HIS A 372 2.23 7.23 -25.91
CA HIS A 372 1.32 8.33 -26.20
C HIS A 372 1.01 8.46 -27.70
N VAL A 373 1.97 8.19 -28.60
CA VAL A 373 1.69 8.17 -30.05
C VAL A 373 0.65 7.11 -30.37
N LEU A 374 0.82 5.89 -29.86
CA LEU A 374 -0.12 4.79 -30.10
C LEU A 374 -1.49 5.08 -29.49
N GLN A 375 -1.54 5.62 -28.27
CA GLN A 375 -2.79 6.02 -27.63
C GLN A 375 -3.51 7.11 -28.43
N LYS A 376 -2.79 8.10 -28.96
CA LYS A 376 -3.38 9.12 -29.84
C LYS A 376 -3.91 8.53 -31.13
N GLU A 377 -3.21 7.56 -31.71
CA GLU A 377 -3.67 6.80 -32.89
C GLU A 377 -4.84 5.85 -32.56
N GLY A 378 -5.29 5.83 -31.30
CA GLY A 378 -6.42 5.04 -30.81
C GLY A 378 -6.09 3.60 -30.52
N ASP A 379 -4.82 3.19 -30.37
CA ASP A 379 -4.44 1.80 -30.11
C ASP A 379 -3.94 1.57 -28.66
N PRO A 380 -4.84 1.46 -27.67
CA PRO A 380 -4.47 1.27 -26.26
C PRO A 380 -3.78 -0.07 -25.99
N VAL A 381 -4.15 -1.14 -26.71
CA VAL A 381 -3.48 -2.45 -26.58
C VAL A 381 -2.03 -2.37 -27.08
N GLY A 382 -1.80 -1.68 -28.20
CA GLY A 382 -0.45 -1.39 -28.69
C GLY A 382 0.35 -0.52 -27.72
N ALA A 383 -0.27 0.52 -27.15
CA ALA A 383 0.35 1.39 -26.16
C ALA A 383 0.75 0.61 -24.89
N LEU A 384 -0.15 -0.23 -24.35
CA LEU A 384 0.13 -1.08 -23.19
C LEU A 384 1.25 -2.09 -23.48
N ALA A 385 1.29 -2.65 -24.70
CA ALA A 385 2.36 -3.55 -25.10
C ALA A 385 3.74 -2.88 -25.05
N LEU A 386 3.85 -1.55 -25.26
CA LEU A 386 5.11 -0.83 -25.07
C LEU A 386 5.43 -0.55 -23.60
N VAL A 387 4.42 -0.23 -22.78
CA VAL A 387 4.59 -0.04 -21.32
C VAL A 387 5.18 -1.30 -20.70
N VAL A 388 4.60 -2.46 -21.01
CA VAL A 388 4.94 -3.76 -20.41
C VAL A 388 6.35 -4.25 -20.77
N ILE A 389 7.00 -3.70 -21.81
CA ILE A 389 8.40 -4.02 -22.13
C ILE A 389 9.32 -3.67 -20.95
N ASP A 390 9.10 -2.49 -20.36
CA ASP A 390 9.94 -1.94 -19.30
C ASP A 390 9.31 -2.10 -17.90
N ASN A 391 7.98 -2.08 -17.85
CA ASN A 391 7.19 -2.15 -16.62
C ASN A 391 6.08 -3.21 -16.74
N PRO A 392 6.40 -4.52 -16.66
CA PRO A 392 5.40 -5.57 -16.71
C PRO A 392 4.47 -5.60 -15.48
N MET A 393 4.76 -4.82 -14.45
CA MET A 393 3.96 -4.66 -13.25
C MET A 393 3.36 -3.25 -13.16
N CYS A 394 2.99 -2.65 -14.32
CA CYS A 394 2.48 -1.29 -14.41
C CYS A 394 1.20 -0.96 -13.61
N PRO A 395 0.36 -1.92 -13.15
CA PRO A 395 -0.66 -1.58 -12.16
C PRO A 395 -0.05 -1.01 -10.86
N GLY A 396 1.20 -1.32 -10.55
CA GLY A 396 1.95 -0.82 -9.38
C GLY A 396 2.58 0.57 -9.55
N THR A 397 2.38 1.24 -10.69
CA THR A 397 2.85 2.61 -10.99
C THR A 397 1.67 3.52 -11.37
N GLY A 398 1.91 4.63 -12.05
CA GLY A 398 0.86 5.52 -12.52
C GLY A 398 0.29 6.47 -11.47
N HIS A 399 -0.96 6.89 -11.71
CA HIS A 399 -1.66 7.97 -11.00
C HIS A 399 -1.59 7.78 -9.49
N ARG A 400 -1.20 8.84 -8.78
CA ARG A 400 -1.07 8.90 -7.31
C ARG A 400 0.00 7.95 -6.74
N ILE A 401 0.85 7.31 -7.55
CA ILE A 401 1.96 6.48 -7.04
C ILE A 401 3.31 7.09 -7.37
N CYS A 402 3.57 7.41 -8.63
CA CYS A 402 4.86 7.95 -9.06
C CYS A 402 4.70 9.21 -9.92
N ASN A 403 5.73 10.06 -9.95
CA ASN A 403 5.73 11.29 -10.75
C ASN A 403 7.12 11.73 -11.24
N ASP A 404 8.17 10.91 -11.09
CA ASP A 404 9.54 11.24 -11.51
C ASP A 404 9.61 11.63 -13.00
N CYS A 405 8.85 10.94 -13.86
CA CYS A 405 8.71 11.25 -15.29
C CYS A 405 8.10 12.64 -15.54
N MET A 406 7.08 13.04 -14.77
CA MET A 406 6.47 14.38 -14.85
C MET A 406 7.47 15.46 -14.46
N LYS A 407 8.23 15.24 -13.38
CA LYS A 407 9.22 16.23 -12.91
C LYS A 407 10.31 16.47 -13.96
N ALA A 408 10.67 15.44 -14.73
CA ALA A 408 11.67 15.51 -15.81
C ALA A 408 11.10 15.91 -17.18
N CYS A 409 9.79 16.12 -17.32
CA CYS A 409 9.17 16.59 -18.55
C CYS A 409 9.82 17.90 -19.04
N ILE A 410 9.92 18.11 -20.36
CA ILE A 410 10.56 19.32 -20.91
C ILE A 410 9.85 20.63 -20.48
N PHE A 411 8.58 20.54 -20.09
CA PHE A 411 7.80 21.65 -19.54
C PHE A 411 8.22 21.95 -18.09
N GLN A 412 9.24 22.80 -17.94
CA GLN A 412 9.79 23.21 -16.63
C GLN A 412 9.30 24.59 -16.15
N LYS A 413 8.48 25.29 -16.94
CA LYS A 413 7.95 26.64 -16.62
C LYS A 413 6.42 26.70 -16.59
N GLN A 414 5.78 25.58 -16.90
CA GLN A 414 4.34 25.39 -16.95
C GLN A 414 4.03 23.96 -16.54
N GLU A 415 2.77 23.65 -16.23
CA GLU A 415 2.36 22.31 -15.83
C GLU A 415 2.89 21.24 -16.81
N PRO A 416 3.59 20.20 -16.29
CA PRO A 416 4.09 19.11 -17.13
C PRO A 416 2.94 18.23 -17.60
N VAL A 417 3.21 17.40 -18.62
CA VAL A 417 2.27 16.34 -19.01
C VAL A 417 2.08 15.40 -17.82
N ASN A 418 0.82 15.11 -17.48
CA ASN A 418 0.46 14.15 -16.43
C ASN A 418 0.57 12.70 -16.95
N ILE A 419 1.82 12.28 -17.16
CA ILE A 419 2.18 10.94 -17.66
C ILE A 419 1.60 9.81 -16.80
N PRO A 420 1.61 9.87 -15.45
CA PRO A 420 1.00 8.83 -14.61
C PRO A 420 -0.50 8.64 -14.85
N GLN A 421 -1.26 9.72 -15.10
CA GLN A 421 -2.67 9.59 -15.51
C GLN A 421 -2.79 8.92 -16.87
N ALA A 422 -1.91 9.22 -17.82
CA ALA A 422 -1.94 8.61 -19.15
C ALA A 422 -1.57 7.10 -19.11
N GLU A 423 -0.55 6.71 -18.35
CA GLU A 423 -0.17 5.31 -18.13
C GLU A 423 -1.32 4.51 -17.51
N THR A 424 -1.91 5.01 -16.42
CA THR A 424 -3.06 4.37 -15.79
C THR A 424 -4.28 4.33 -16.73
N GLY A 425 -4.52 5.41 -17.49
CA GLY A 425 -5.60 5.48 -18.48
C GLY A 425 -5.48 4.40 -19.56
N ILE A 426 -4.28 4.23 -20.13
CA ILE A 426 -3.99 3.18 -21.11
C ILE A 426 -4.24 1.79 -20.54
N LEU A 427 -3.78 1.53 -19.31
CA LEU A 427 -4.06 0.26 -18.62
C LEU A 427 -5.56 0.05 -18.45
N THR A 428 -6.31 1.04 -17.96
CA THR A 428 -7.75 0.90 -17.72
C THR A 428 -8.56 0.79 -19.01
N ASP A 429 -8.13 1.42 -20.10
CA ASP A 429 -8.74 1.25 -21.43
C ASP A 429 -8.64 -0.22 -21.87
N VAL A 430 -7.47 -0.85 -21.69
CA VAL A 430 -7.30 -2.28 -22.01
C VAL A 430 -8.10 -3.17 -21.04
N LEU A 431 -8.09 -2.88 -19.74
CA LEU A 431 -8.85 -3.64 -18.74
C LEU A 431 -10.37 -3.59 -18.99
N SER A 432 -10.87 -2.53 -19.65
CA SER A 432 -12.28 -2.38 -20.01
C SER A 432 -12.75 -3.29 -21.15
N LEU A 433 -11.81 -3.84 -21.94
CA LEU A 433 -12.13 -4.83 -22.97
C LEU A 433 -12.52 -6.16 -22.33
N PRO A 434 -13.36 -6.98 -22.99
CA PRO A 434 -13.51 -8.37 -22.61
C PRO A 434 -12.14 -9.05 -22.59
N TYR A 435 -11.87 -9.85 -21.54
CA TYR A 435 -10.57 -10.46 -21.28
C TYR A 435 -9.42 -9.45 -21.12
N GLY A 436 -9.69 -8.18 -20.80
CA GLY A 436 -8.68 -7.14 -20.64
C GLY A 436 -7.58 -7.48 -19.61
N PHE A 437 -7.96 -8.11 -18.50
CA PHE A 437 -6.99 -8.64 -17.54
C PHE A 437 -6.12 -9.75 -18.14
N GLU A 438 -6.68 -10.64 -18.94
CA GLU A 438 -5.93 -11.72 -19.59
C GLU A 438 -4.98 -11.19 -20.66
N ILE A 439 -5.38 -10.15 -21.39
CA ILE A 439 -4.54 -9.42 -22.34
C ILE A 439 -3.33 -8.82 -21.62
N TYR A 440 -3.56 -8.04 -20.56
CA TYR A 440 -2.49 -7.47 -19.73
C TYR A 440 -1.58 -8.59 -19.18
N SER A 441 -2.18 -9.57 -18.51
CA SER A 441 -1.48 -10.69 -17.88
C SER A 441 -0.61 -11.46 -18.87
N LEU A 442 -1.12 -11.72 -20.08
CA LEU A 442 -0.39 -12.38 -21.16
C LEU A 442 0.82 -11.54 -21.59
N LEU A 443 0.64 -10.23 -21.80
CA LEU A 443 1.72 -9.33 -22.23
C LEU A 443 2.90 -9.34 -21.26
N THR A 444 2.69 -9.58 -19.97
CA THR A 444 3.78 -9.63 -18.98
C THR A 444 4.73 -10.83 -19.17
N ARG A 445 4.26 -11.90 -19.81
CA ARG A 445 5.02 -13.16 -20.04
C ARG A 445 5.19 -13.51 -21.53
N TRP A 446 4.49 -12.82 -22.41
CA TRP A 446 4.54 -12.96 -23.86
C TRP A 446 4.36 -11.60 -24.52
N ASN A 447 5.43 -11.03 -25.04
CA ASN A 447 5.40 -9.78 -25.78
C ASN A 447 6.47 -9.85 -26.88
N PRO A 448 6.10 -10.17 -28.13
CA PRO A 448 7.06 -10.31 -29.22
C PRO A 448 7.80 -9.02 -29.60
N LEU A 449 7.44 -7.88 -29.00
CA LEU A 449 8.16 -6.61 -29.15
C LEU A 449 9.25 -6.42 -28.09
N ASN A 450 9.27 -7.23 -27.04
CA ASN A 450 10.36 -7.25 -26.08
C ASN A 450 11.54 -8.05 -26.64
N ALA A 451 12.50 -7.40 -27.30
CA ALA A 451 13.64 -8.09 -27.91
C ALA A 451 14.50 -8.88 -26.92
N LYS A 452 14.57 -8.47 -25.64
CA LYS A 452 15.37 -9.17 -24.64
C LYS A 452 14.73 -10.49 -24.22
N ARG A 453 13.40 -10.50 -24.14
CA ARG A 453 12.59 -11.62 -23.67
C ARG A 453 11.19 -11.62 -24.32
N PRO A 454 11.06 -12.09 -25.58
CA PRO A 454 9.78 -12.11 -26.30
C PRO A 454 8.70 -12.99 -25.65
N TYR A 455 9.13 -13.99 -24.90
CA TYR A 455 8.31 -14.94 -24.17
C TYR A 455 9.09 -15.45 -22.95
N ALA A 456 8.37 -15.86 -21.90
CA ALA A 456 8.94 -16.49 -20.71
C ALA A 456 9.66 -17.80 -21.07
N LEU A 457 10.80 -18.07 -20.42
CA LEU A 457 11.57 -19.30 -20.63
C LEU A 457 11.02 -20.50 -19.83
N PRO A 458 11.27 -21.73 -20.30
CA PRO A 458 11.04 -22.93 -19.49
C PRO A 458 11.84 -22.91 -18.19
N TYR A 459 11.36 -23.65 -17.19
CA TYR A 459 12.04 -23.75 -15.90
C TYR A 459 13.48 -24.27 -16.08
N ASN A 460 14.45 -23.52 -15.57
CA ASN A 460 15.87 -23.74 -15.77
C ASN A 460 16.50 -24.65 -14.71
N GLY A 461 15.78 -24.98 -13.62
CA GLY A 461 16.28 -25.82 -12.54
C GLY A 461 16.82 -25.04 -11.33
N LYS A 462 16.81 -23.71 -11.37
CA LYS A 462 17.32 -22.84 -10.31
C LYS A 462 16.19 -22.17 -9.53
N ASN A 463 16.30 -22.18 -8.20
CA ASN A 463 15.31 -21.68 -7.27
C ASN A 463 15.80 -20.43 -6.54
N VAL A 464 14.98 -19.38 -6.54
CA VAL A 464 15.27 -18.11 -5.84
C VAL A 464 14.24 -17.89 -4.73
N LEU A 465 14.74 -17.65 -3.52
CA LEU A 465 13.93 -17.16 -2.40
C LEU A 465 13.88 -15.63 -2.44
N VAL A 466 12.68 -15.06 -2.64
CA VAL A 466 12.44 -13.61 -2.56
C VAL A 466 11.85 -13.29 -1.19
N VAL A 467 12.57 -12.51 -0.40
CA VAL A 467 12.20 -12.14 0.98
C VAL A 467 11.53 -10.76 0.98
N GLY A 468 10.22 -10.74 1.20
CA GLY A 468 9.37 -9.55 1.16
C GLY A 468 8.68 -9.40 -0.20
N LEU A 469 7.35 -9.28 -0.19
CA LEU A 469 6.51 -9.19 -1.40
C LEU A 469 5.96 -7.78 -1.62
N GLY A 470 6.79 -6.77 -1.30
CA GLY A 470 6.58 -5.37 -1.67
C GLY A 470 6.96 -5.06 -3.13
N PRO A 471 7.01 -3.77 -3.53
CA PRO A 471 7.29 -3.35 -4.90
C PRO A 471 8.52 -3.95 -5.56
N ALA A 472 9.64 -4.01 -4.83
CA ALA A 472 10.84 -4.67 -5.31
C ALA A 472 10.66 -6.19 -5.45
N GLY A 473 10.04 -6.85 -4.47
CA GLY A 473 9.89 -8.30 -4.41
C GLY A 473 8.99 -8.86 -5.50
N TYR A 474 7.77 -8.32 -5.66
CA TYR A 474 6.86 -8.81 -6.72
C TYR A 474 7.40 -8.52 -8.13
N THR A 475 8.14 -7.42 -8.31
CA THR A 475 8.74 -7.06 -9.60
C THR A 475 9.93 -7.97 -9.91
N LEU A 476 10.76 -8.29 -8.91
CA LEU A 476 11.86 -9.22 -9.05
C LEU A 476 11.37 -10.62 -9.39
N ALA A 477 10.33 -11.08 -8.70
CA ALA A 477 9.69 -12.36 -9.00
C ALA A 477 9.24 -12.42 -10.47
N GLN A 478 8.58 -11.37 -10.96
CA GLN A 478 8.14 -11.29 -12.36
C GLN A 478 9.30 -11.46 -13.36
N PHE A 479 10.41 -10.73 -13.17
CA PHE A 479 11.57 -10.82 -14.05
C PHE A 479 12.25 -12.20 -13.98
N LEU A 480 12.47 -12.74 -12.79
CA LEU A 480 13.12 -14.04 -12.60
C LEU A 480 12.29 -15.19 -13.19
N LEU A 481 10.96 -15.18 -13.00
CA LEU A 481 10.07 -16.17 -13.61
C LEU A 481 10.12 -16.13 -15.15
N ASN A 482 10.26 -14.93 -15.75
CA ASN A 482 10.42 -14.81 -17.21
C ASN A 482 11.76 -15.33 -17.72
N GLU A 483 12.79 -15.32 -16.88
CA GLU A 483 14.11 -15.94 -17.13
C GLU A 483 14.14 -17.45 -16.84
N GLY A 484 13.00 -18.03 -16.44
CA GLY A 484 12.85 -19.47 -16.21
C GLY A 484 13.26 -19.93 -14.81
N PHE A 485 13.42 -19.03 -13.83
CA PHE A 485 13.68 -19.42 -12.45
C PHE A 485 12.41 -19.89 -11.75
N GLY A 486 12.56 -20.83 -10.81
CA GLY A 486 11.56 -21.12 -9.80
C GLY A 486 11.66 -20.06 -8.71
N VAL A 487 10.54 -19.44 -8.34
CA VAL A 487 10.56 -18.34 -7.37
C VAL A 487 9.63 -18.66 -6.22
N VAL A 488 10.16 -18.58 -5.00
CA VAL A 488 9.38 -18.66 -3.77
C VAL A 488 9.44 -17.33 -3.05
N GLY A 489 8.30 -16.70 -2.83
CA GLY A 489 8.15 -15.50 -2.02
C GLY A 489 7.86 -15.82 -0.56
N ILE A 490 8.48 -15.12 0.38
CA ILE A 490 8.06 -15.15 1.79
C ILE A 490 7.79 -13.75 2.31
N ASP A 491 6.79 -13.58 3.16
CA ASP A 491 6.53 -12.32 3.86
C ASP A 491 6.20 -12.57 5.33
N GLY A 492 6.65 -11.68 6.21
CA GLY A 492 6.34 -11.74 7.63
C GLY A 492 4.88 -11.37 7.95
N LEU A 493 4.21 -10.68 7.03
CA LEU A 493 2.78 -10.37 7.12
C LEU A 493 1.93 -11.57 6.69
N LYS A 494 0.70 -11.63 7.21
CA LYS A 494 -0.33 -12.54 6.70
C LYS A 494 -0.62 -12.19 5.25
N ILE A 495 -0.58 -13.18 4.35
CA ILE A 495 -1.05 -13.05 2.97
C ILE A 495 -2.29 -13.92 2.83
N GLU A 496 -3.42 -13.33 2.46
CA GLU A 496 -4.68 -14.06 2.30
C GLU A 496 -4.63 -15.02 1.10
N PRO A 497 -5.18 -16.24 1.23
CA PRO A 497 -5.33 -17.13 0.09
C PRO A 497 -6.25 -16.48 -0.95
N LEU A 498 -5.89 -16.63 -2.22
CA LEU A 498 -6.72 -16.24 -3.35
C LEU A 498 -7.65 -17.38 -3.74
N ASN A 499 -8.73 -17.05 -4.46
CA ASN A 499 -9.65 -18.03 -5.00
C ASN A 499 -8.92 -19.02 -5.93
N GLU A 500 -9.08 -20.33 -5.67
CA GLU A 500 -8.40 -21.40 -6.41
C GLU A 500 -8.79 -21.46 -7.90
N GLU A 501 -10.06 -21.17 -8.24
CA GLU A 501 -10.49 -21.12 -9.64
C GLU A 501 -9.78 -20.00 -10.38
N LEU A 502 -9.65 -18.83 -9.76
CA LEU A 502 -8.96 -17.68 -10.36
C LEU A 502 -7.46 -17.88 -10.48
N THR A 503 -6.83 -18.66 -9.60
CA THR A 503 -5.39 -18.91 -9.63
C THR A 503 -5.00 -20.19 -10.37
N GLY A 504 -5.95 -21.09 -10.62
CA GLY A 504 -5.67 -22.43 -11.10
C GLY A 504 -4.94 -23.27 -10.04
N ASP A 505 -5.31 -23.10 -8.76
CA ASP A 505 -4.64 -23.73 -7.61
C ASP A 505 -3.13 -23.42 -7.59
N GLY A 506 -2.80 -22.13 -7.60
CA GLY A 506 -1.42 -21.66 -7.67
C GLY A 506 -0.71 -22.01 -8.98
N GLY A 507 -1.44 -22.06 -10.10
CA GLY A 507 -0.91 -22.39 -11.42
C GLY A 507 -0.75 -23.88 -11.73
N CYS A 508 -1.13 -24.78 -10.81
CA CYS A 508 -1.10 -26.24 -11.02
C CYS A 508 -2.12 -26.71 -12.07
N ARG A 509 -3.18 -25.95 -12.28
CA ARG A 509 -4.25 -26.19 -13.24
C ARG A 509 -4.46 -24.94 -14.09
N VAL A 510 -5.16 -25.08 -15.21
CA VAL A 510 -5.55 -23.91 -16.01
C VAL A 510 -6.47 -23.03 -15.15
N PRO A 511 -6.16 -21.74 -14.94
CA PRO A 511 -7.02 -20.85 -14.17
C PRO A 511 -8.30 -20.51 -14.96
N ARG A 512 -9.39 -20.17 -14.28
CA ARG A 512 -10.56 -19.58 -14.93
C ARG A 512 -10.18 -18.20 -15.48
N ALA A 513 -10.48 -17.98 -16.76
CA ALA A 513 -10.31 -16.68 -17.38
C ALA A 513 -11.27 -15.64 -16.77
N VAL A 514 -10.77 -14.43 -16.55
CA VAL A 514 -11.56 -13.26 -16.14
C VAL A 514 -12.04 -12.56 -17.39
N ARG A 515 -13.35 -12.63 -17.66
CA ARG A 515 -13.91 -12.01 -18.86
C ARG A 515 -14.12 -10.50 -18.66
N ASP A 516 -14.55 -10.10 -17.47
CA ASP A 516 -14.70 -8.70 -17.09
C ASP A 516 -13.90 -8.43 -15.81
N VAL A 517 -13.01 -7.43 -15.83
CA VAL A 517 -12.19 -7.08 -14.66
C VAL A 517 -13.03 -6.76 -13.43
N ARG A 518 -14.26 -6.28 -13.62
CA ARG A 518 -15.21 -5.97 -12.53
C ARG A 518 -15.59 -7.20 -11.71
N GLU A 519 -15.40 -8.41 -12.22
CA GLU A 519 -15.59 -9.67 -11.46
C GLU A 519 -14.64 -9.80 -10.27
N ILE A 520 -13.49 -9.12 -10.30
CA ILE A 520 -12.42 -9.21 -9.29
C ILE A 520 -12.10 -7.86 -8.64
N GLU A 521 -12.85 -6.81 -8.99
CA GLU A 521 -12.78 -5.52 -8.34
C GLU A 521 -13.68 -5.48 -7.11
N THR A 522 -13.25 -4.79 -6.07
CA THR A 522 -14.04 -4.55 -4.87
C THR A 522 -13.83 -3.14 -4.39
N GLU A 523 -14.87 -2.54 -3.82
CA GLU A 523 -14.76 -1.26 -3.15
C GLU A 523 -13.72 -1.33 -2.02
N LEU A 524 -12.85 -0.33 -1.91
CA LEU A 524 -11.66 -0.41 -1.05
C LEU A 524 -11.97 -0.57 0.44
N ASP A 525 -13.10 -0.06 0.91
CA ASP A 525 -13.57 -0.19 2.30
C ASP A 525 -14.19 -1.56 2.61
N ARG A 526 -14.44 -2.39 1.57
CA ARG A 526 -14.97 -3.76 1.68
C ARG A 526 -13.96 -4.84 1.24
N ARG A 527 -12.92 -4.46 0.50
CA ARG A 527 -11.90 -5.38 -0.02
C ARG A 527 -11.25 -6.16 1.13
N VAL A 528 -11.06 -7.47 0.93
CA VAL A 528 -10.23 -8.30 1.83
C VAL A 528 -8.81 -7.74 1.88
N LEU A 529 -8.24 -7.63 3.07
CA LEU A 529 -6.88 -7.09 3.25
C LEU A 529 -5.87 -8.18 2.92
N ALA A 530 -5.49 -8.28 1.64
CA ALA A 530 -4.77 -9.41 1.08
C ALA A 530 -3.35 -9.58 1.64
N GLY A 531 -2.74 -8.52 2.20
CA GLY A 531 -1.38 -8.54 2.75
C GLY A 531 -0.23 -8.58 1.74
N PHE A 532 -0.50 -8.95 0.49
CA PHE A 532 0.42 -8.87 -0.64
C PHE A 532 0.66 -7.41 -1.08
N GLY A 533 1.91 -7.03 -1.38
CA GLY A 533 2.27 -5.70 -1.89
C GLY A 533 3.07 -4.83 -0.91
N GLY A 534 3.32 -5.29 0.32
CA GLY A 534 4.10 -4.55 1.31
C GLY A 534 3.51 -3.16 1.58
N VAL A 535 4.33 -2.11 1.47
CA VAL A 535 3.88 -0.72 1.72
C VAL A 535 2.73 -0.29 0.81
N SER A 536 2.57 -0.88 -0.38
CA SER A 536 1.43 -0.59 -1.25
C SER A 536 0.10 -1.08 -0.65
N GLU A 537 0.11 -2.11 0.19
CA GLU A 537 -1.07 -2.63 0.88
C GLU A 537 -1.29 -1.94 2.24
N TYR A 538 -0.24 -1.84 3.08
CA TYR A 538 -0.38 -1.35 4.46
C TYR A 538 -0.02 0.12 4.68
N GLY A 539 0.67 0.75 3.74
CA GLY A 539 1.17 2.12 3.87
C GLY A 539 0.42 3.11 2.98
N ILE A 540 0.33 2.83 1.69
CA ILE A 540 -0.40 3.65 0.72
C ILE A 540 -1.90 3.50 0.98
N THR A 541 -2.58 4.65 1.04
CA THR A 541 -3.96 4.78 1.48
C THR A 541 -4.94 4.69 0.30
N VAL A 542 -6.21 5.00 0.54
CA VAL A 542 -7.30 5.03 -0.46
C VAL A 542 -7.16 6.14 -1.52
N ARG A 543 -5.98 6.78 -1.56
CA ARG A 543 -5.55 7.66 -2.66
C ARG A 543 -5.15 6.90 -3.92
N TRP A 544 -4.89 5.60 -3.81
CA TRP A 544 -4.56 4.72 -4.92
C TRP A 544 -5.50 3.50 -4.92
N ASP A 545 -5.80 3.01 -6.11
CA ASP A 545 -6.74 1.92 -6.32
C ASP A 545 -6.08 0.56 -6.04
N LYS A 546 -6.33 0.03 -4.84
CA LYS A 546 -5.74 -1.25 -4.41
C LYS A 546 -6.27 -2.47 -5.18
N ASN A 547 -7.26 -2.31 -6.07
CA ASN A 547 -7.62 -3.38 -6.99
C ASN A 547 -6.45 -3.72 -7.94
N PHE A 548 -5.56 -2.77 -8.22
CA PHE A 548 -4.33 -3.03 -8.96
C PHE A 548 -3.36 -3.98 -8.24
N LEU A 549 -3.36 -4.04 -6.91
CA LEU A 549 -2.64 -5.08 -6.17
C LEU A 549 -3.24 -6.46 -6.44
N THR A 550 -4.57 -6.56 -6.52
CA THR A 550 -5.26 -7.81 -6.84
C THR A 550 -4.84 -8.31 -8.22
N LEU A 551 -4.75 -7.42 -9.21
CA LEU A 551 -4.28 -7.77 -10.56
C LEU A 551 -2.85 -8.32 -10.53
N MET A 552 -1.92 -7.61 -9.89
CA MET A 552 -0.53 -8.05 -9.76
C MET A 552 -0.38 -9.37 -9.00
N HIS A 553 -1.14 -9.54 -7.91
CA HIS A 553 -1.13 -10.77 -7.12
C HIS A 553 -1.63 -11.95 -7.96
N LEU A 554 -2.74 -11.80 -8.69
CA LEU A 554 -3.26 -12.84 -9.59
C LEU A 554 -2.30 -13.14 -10.75
N THR A 555 -1.65 -12.13 -11.34
CA THR A 555 -0.67 -12.33 -12.42
C THR A 555 0.47 -13.25 -11.96
N LEU A 556 0.98 -13.07 -10.74
CA LEU A 556 2.03 -13.93 -10.19
C LEU A 556 1.49 -15.28 -9.70
N ALA A 557 0.39 -15.30 -8.96
CA ALA A 557 -0.18 -16.52 -8.36
C ALA A 557 -0.65 -17.56 -9.38
N ARG A 558 -0.89 -17.15 -10.65
CA ARG A 558 -1.22 -18.06 -11.76
C ARG A 558 0.01 -18.75 -12.38
N ARG A 559 1.22 -18.45 -11.91
CA ARG A 559 2.47 -18.97 -12.48
C ARG A 559 2.83 -20.27 -11.77
N GLU A 560 2.85 -21.39 -12.49
CA GLU A 560 3.19 -22.72 -11.95
C GLU A 560 4.53 -22.76 -11.19
N ARG A 561 5.48 -21.88 -11.55
CA ARG A 561 6.82 -21.79 -10.93
C ARG A 561 6.94 -20.69 -9.89
N PHE A 562 5.83 -20.14 -9.43
CA PHE A 562 5.77 -19.18 -8.34
C PHE A 562 4.98 -19.75 -7.17
N ARG A 563 5.56 -19.69 -5.97
CA ARG A 563 4.85 -20.00 -4.72
C ARG A 563 5.12 -18.91 -3.71
N PHE A 564 4.20 -18.68 -2.77
CA PHE A 564 4.39 -17.67 -1.74
C PHE A 564 3.83 -18.09 -0.38
N TYR A 565 4.44 -17.60 0.69
CA TYR A 565 4.05 -17.89 2.07
C TYR A 565 4.01 -16.62 2.91
N GLY A 566 2.83 -16.29 3.44
CA GLY A 566 2.67 -15.25 4.46
C GLY A 566 2.94 -15.79 5.86
N GLY A 567 3.24 -14.89 6.80
CA GLY A 567 3.57 -15.25 8.17
C GLY A 567 4.91 -16.00 8.33
N VAL A 568 5.81 -15.90 7.34
CA VAL A 568 7.13 -16.54 7.37
C VAL A 568 8.19 -15.44 7.44
N ARG A 569 8.89 -15.35 8.58
CA ARG A 569 9.89 -14.31 8.81
C ARG A 569 11.30 -14.81 8.53
N PHE A 570 12.01 -14.13 7.63
CA PHE A 570 13.43 -14.36 7.41
C PHE A 570 14.26 -13.93 8.62
N GLY A 571 15.17 -14.80 9.07
CA GLY A 571 15.96 -14.68 10.31
C GLY A 571 15.37 -15.41 11.52
N GLY A 572 14.04 -15.52 11.60
CA GLY A 572 13.32 -16.18 12.69
C GLY A 572 12.77 -17.55 12.34
N THR A 573 11.76 -17.57 11.46
CA THR A 573 11.15 -18.80 10.95
C THR A 573 12.14 -19.51 10.03
N LEU A 574 12.73 -18.77 9.08
CA LEU A 574 13.66 -19.31 8.09
C LEU A 574 14.96 -18.51 8.10
N SER A 575 16.10 -19.14 8.35
CA SER A 575 17.42 -18.51 8.19
C SER A 575 17.98 -18.69 6.78
N ALA A 576 19.09 -18.01 6.46
CA ALA A 576 19.80 -18.22 5.21
C ALA A 576 20.26 -19.68 5.08
N GLU A 577 20.78 -20.26 6.16
CA GLU A 577 21.22 -21.66 6.20
C GLU A 577 20.08 -22.64 5.96
N ASP A 578 18.89 -22.37 6.51
CA ASP A 578 17.70 -23.19 6.26
C ASP A 578 17.28 -23.12 4.79
N ALA A 579 17.28 -21.92 4.19
CA ALA A 579 16.96 -21.76 2.78
C ALA A 579 17.95 -22.53 1.89
N TRP A 580 19.25 -22.47 2.20
CA TRP A 580 20.26 -23.26 1.51
C TRP A 580 20.06 -24.77 1.64
N ALA A 581 19.64 -25.25 2.81
CA ALA A 581 19.34 -26.65 3.07
C ALA A 581 18.05 -27.13 2.37
N LEU A 582 17.07 -26.23 2.19
CA LEU A 582 15.83 -26.51 1.44
C LEU A 582 16.05 -26.56 -0.08
N GLY A 583 17.24 -26.21 -0.58
CA GLY A 583 17.56 -26.31 -2.01
C GLY A 583 17.34 -25.01 -2.80
N PHE A 584 17.34 -23.85 -2.14
CA PHE A 584 17.44 -22.57 -2.83
C PHE A 584 18.87 -22.35 -3.35
N ASP A 585 18.97 -21.86 -4.58
CA ASP A 585 20.24 -21.49 -5.22
C ASP A 585 20.63 -20.03 -4.92
N HIS A 586 19.63 -19.17 -4.68
CA HIS A 586 19.85 -17.74 -4.42
C HIS A 586 18.82 -17.15 -3.44
N ILE A 587 19.23 -16.12 -2.68
CA ILE A 587 18.34 -15.33 -1.81
C ILE A 587 18.38 -13.86 -2.23
N ALA A 588 17.19 -13.28 -2.41
CA ALA A 588 16.97 -11.89 -2.73
C ALA A 588 16.21 -11.19 -1.59
N VAL A 589 16.85 -10.24 -0.91
CA VAL A 589 16.29 -9.49 0.22
C VAL A 589 15.60 -8.23 -0.27
N ALA A 590 14.28 -8.18 -0.15
CA ALA A 590 13.41 -7.05 -0.49
C ALA A 590 12.50 -6.67 0.71
N THR A 591 13.07 -6.66 1.92
CA THR A 591 12.35 -6.47 3.19
C THR A 591 11.92 -5.03 3.46
N GLY A 592 12.38 -4.08 2.64
CA GLY A 592 11.97 -2.69 2.68
C GLY A 592 12.54 -1.90 3.87
N ALA A 593 11.89 -0.79 4.21
CA ALA A 593 12.18 0.00 5.39
C ALA A 593 11.04 -0.12 6.42
N GLY A 594 11.39 -0.10 7.71
CA GLY A 594 10.38 -0.40 8.73
C GLY A 594 10.58 0.24 10.09
N LYS A 595 11.83 0.44 10.54
CA LYS A 595 12.06 0.97 11.89
C LYS A 595 11.74 2.46 11.95
N PRO A 596 10.77 2.91 12.77
CA PRO A 596 10.38 4.32 12.81
C PRO A 596 11.39 5.16 13.58
N THR A 597 11.63 6.38 13.09
CA THR A 597 12.48 7.36 13.78
C THR A 597 11.80 7.88 15.05
N LEU A 598 12.52 7.84 16.18
CA LEU A 598 12.07 8.47 17.42
C LEU A 598 12.41 9.96 17.41
N VAL A 599 11.41 10.80 17.64
CA VAL A 599 11.60 12.24 17.79
C VAL A 599 11.94 12.54 19.24
N GLU A 600 12.99 13.32 19.47
CA GLU A 600 13.35 13.81 20.80
C GLU A 600 12.30 14.81 21.29
N MET A 601 11.51 14.41 22.28
CA MET A 601 10.60 15.29 23.02
C MET A 601 10.31 14.68 24.40
N LYS A 602 10.09 15.53 25.41
CA LYS A 602 9.66 15.07 26.73
C LYS A 602 8.29 14.41 26.62
N ASN A 603 8.10 13.29 27.32
CA ASN A 603 6.85 12.50 27.30
C ASN A 603 6.47 11.91 25.92
N ASN A 604 7.42 11.59 25.05
CA ASN A 604 7.19 11.09 23.67
C ASN A 604 6.32 9.82 23.54
N LEU A 605 6.07 9.08 24.63
CA LEU A 605 5.28 7.85 24.58
C LEU A 605 4.08 7.85 25.55
N ILE A 606 3.68 8.99 26.12
CA ILE A 606 2.46 9.01 26.95
C ILE A 606 1.22 8.56 26.15
N ARG A 607 0.18 8.12 26.85
CA ARG A 607 -1.03 7.57 26.22
C ARG A 607 -1.65 8.60 25.27
N GLY A 608 -2.01 8.16 24.06
CA GLY A 608 -2.49 9.00 22.96
C GLY A 608 -1.42 9.38 21.94
N ILE A 609 -0.14 9.09 22.20
CA ILE A 609 0.95 9.21 21.21
C ILE A 609 1.24 7.85 20.57
N ARG A 610 1.28 7.82 19.24
CA ARG A 610 1.58 6.63 18.42
C ARG A 610 2.61 6.98 17.35
N LYS A 611 3.28 5.96 16.81
CA LYS A 611 4.04 6.15 15.55
C LYS A 611 3.08 6.03 14.37
N ALA A 612 3.39 6.70 13.27
CA ALA A 612 2.56 6.65 12.08
C ALA A 612 2.44 5.23 11.51
N SER A 613 3.52 4.43 11.61
CA SER A 613 3.48 3.01 11.23
C SER A 613 2.52 2.19 12.09
N ASP A 614 2.45 2.41 13.41
CA ASP A 614 1.45 1.79 14.29
C ASP A 614 0.03 2.09 13.81
N PHE A 615 -0.27 3.37 13.60
CA PHE A 615 -1.61 3.82 13.18
C PHE A 615 -2.00 3.28 11.80
N LEU A 616 -1.16 3.47 10.77
CA LEU A 616 -1.48 3.07 9.40
C LEU A 616 -1.58 1.54 9.28
N MET A 617 -0.66 0.78 9.89
CA MET A 617 -0.73 -0.67 9.86
C MET A 617 -1.95 -1.20 10.63
N ALA A 618 -2.27 -0.63 11.80
CA ALA A 618 -3.49 -0.99 12.51
C ALA A 618 -4.72 -0.73 11.64
N LEU A 619 -4.83 0.46 11.03
CA LEU A 619 -5.96 0.80 10.17
C LEU A 619 -6.10 -0.13 8.96
N GLN A 620 -4.99 -0.36 8.24
CA GLN A 620 -4.97 -1.00 6.93
C GLN A 620 -4.80 -2.53 6.97
N LEU A 621 -4.17 -3.13 7.99
CA LEU A 621 -3.95 -4.59 8.06
C LEU A 621 -4.93 -5.33 8.98
N THR A 622 -5.53 -4.63 9.94
CA THR A 622 -6.54 -5.24 10.84
C THR A 622 -7.97 -4.99 10.37
N GLY A 623 -8.15 -4.05 9.44
CA GLY A 623 -9.47 -3.62 8.98
C GLY A 623 -10.22 -2.77 10.01
N ALA A 624 -9.52 -2.00 10.84
CA ALA A 624 -10.16 -1.16 11.85
C ALA A 624 -11.16 -0.14 11.26
N ALA A 625 -10.92 0.28 10.01
CA ALA A 625 -11.84 1.11 9.23
C ALA A 625 -13.14 0.40 8.82
N LYS A 626 -13.15 -0.93 8.76
CA LYS A 626 -14.31 -1.69 8.30
C LYS A 626 -15.39 -1.72 9.38
N ARG A 627 -16.65 -1.59 8.96
CA ARG A 627 -17.82 -1.65 9.86
C ARG A 627 -17.98 -3.03 10.50
N ASP A 628 -17.71 -4.09 9.74
CA ASP A 628 -17.85 -5.51 10.10
C ASP A 628 -16.68 -6.09 10.91
N SER A 629 -15.63 -5.32 11.19
CA SER A 629 -14.41 -5.80 11.89
C SER A 629 -14.48 -5.68 13.42
N PHE A 630 -13.78 -6.56 14.14
CA PHE A 630 -13.53 -6.44 15.59
C PHE A 630 -12.32 -5.58 15.95
N ALA A 631 -11.50 -5.20 14.97
CA ALA A 631 -10.24 -4.55 15.25
C ALA A 631 -10.40 -3.21 15.96
N ASN A 632 -9.49 -2.96 16.91
CA ASN A 632 -9.57 -1.82 17.81
C ASN A 632 -8.44 -0.82 17.52
N LEU A 633 -8.83 0.39 17.14
CA LEU A 633 -7.94 1.52 16.93
C LEU A 633 -8.58 2.75 17.54
N GLN A 634 -8.27 3.08 18.79
CA GLN A 634 -8.88 4.21 19.47
C GLN A 634 -8.10 5.50 19.20
N VAL A 635 -8.78 6.50 18.61
CA VAL A 635 -8.30 7.88 18.41
C VAL A 635 -9.30 8.91 18.93
N ARG A 636 -8.80 10.10 19.28
CA ARG A 636 -9.56 11.24 19.82
C ARG A 636 -9.10 12.54 19.18
N LEU A 637 -10.00 13.52 19.07
CA LEU A 637 -9.71 14.85 18.51
C LEU A 637 -9.60 15.91 19.64
N PRO A 638 -8.86 17.02 19.43
CA PRO A 638 -8.02 17.34 18.26
C PRO A 638 -6.84 16.39 18.09
N ALA A 639 -6.31 16.27 16.87
CA ALA A 639 -5.16 15.40 16.58
C ALA A 639 -4.01 16.15 15.88
N ILE A 640 -2.78 15.71 16.17
CA ILE A 640 -1.55 16.22 15.57
C ILE A 640 -0.78 15.10 14.87
N VAL A 641 -0.26 15.37 13.68
CA VAL A 641 0.71 14.52 12.99
C VAL A 641 2.05 15.27 12.89
N ILE A 642 3.11 14.72 13.49
CA ILE A 642 4.45 15.32 13.44
C ILE A 642 5.21 14.76 12.24
N GLY A 643 5.48 15.59 11.23
CA GLY A 643 6.20 15.17 10.02
C GLY A 643 5.97 16.10 8.84
N GLY A 644 6.64 15.80 7.71
CA GLY A 644 6.49 16.58 6.47
C GLY A 644 6.66 15.76 5.18
N GLY A 645 6.68 14.42 5.29
CA GLY A 645 6.72 13.50 4.15
C GLY A 645 5.33 12.97 3.82
N LEU A 646 5.24 12.08 2.82
CA LEU A 646 3.97 11.44 2.43
C LEU A 646 3.32 10.67 3.57
N THR A 647 4.09 9.98 4.40
CA THR A 647 3.56 9.28 5.59
C THR A 647 2.80 10.23 6.52
N ALA A 648 3.20 11.50 6.64
CA ALA A 648 2.49 12.47 7.46
C ALA A 648 1.17 12.91 6.81
N ILE A 649 1.17 13.08 5.48
CA ILE A 649 -0.04 13.36 4.70
C ILE A 649 -1.04 12.21 4.81
N ASP A 650 -0.61 10.99 4.52
CA ASP A 650 -1.42 9.78 4.61
C ASP A 650 -1.97 9.59 6.03
N THR A 651 -1.14 9.75 7.06
CA THR A 651 -1.61 9.63 8.46
C THR A 651 -2.67 10.67 8.80
N ALA A 652 -2.52 11.92 8.34
CA ALA A 652 -3.44 12.99 8.67
C ALA A 652 -4.79 12.83 7.96
N THR A 653 -4.80 12.52 6.66
CA THR A 653 -6.02 12.32 5.88
C THR A 653 -6.79 11.09 6.35
N GLU A 654 -6.10 10.00 6.66
CA GLU A 654 -6.71 8.78 7.20
C GLU A 654 -7.26 8.99 8.61
N LEU A 655 -6.55 9.71 9.50
CA LEU A 655 -7.06 10.02 10.84
C LEU A 655 -8.33 10.88 10.78
N PHE A 656 -8.34 11.87 9.88
CA PHE A 656 -9.51 12.73 9.66
C PHE A 656 -10.72 11.93 9.18
N ALA A 657 -10.53 11.02 8.22
CA ALA A 657 -11.59 10.16 7.68
C ALA A 657 -12.02 9.04 8.65
N TYR A 658 -11.10 8.53 9.48
CA TYR A 658 -11.36 7.44 10.41
C TYR A 658 -12.25 7.86 11.57
N TYR A 659 -12.07 9.08 12.10
CA TYR A 659 -12.76 9.49 13.31
C TYR A 659 -14.30 9.41 13.19
N PRO A 660 -14.95 9.94 12.13
CA PRO A 660 -16.39 9.77 11.92
C PRO A 660 -16.83 8.30 11.87
N VAL A 661 -16.08 7.43 11.19
CA VAL A 661 -16.37 6.00 11.08
C VAL A 661 -16.31 5.31 12.45
N GLN A 662 -15.29 5.63 13.23
CA GLN A 662 -15.09 5.08 14.58
C GLN A 662 -16.27 5.43 15.51
N VAL A 663 -16.65 6.70 15.58
CA VAL A 663 -17.69 7.16 16.52
C VAL A 663 -19.08 6.71 16.11
N GLU A 664 -19.35 6.61 14.80
CA GLU A 664 -20.59 6.04 14.27
C GLU A 664 -20.70 4.55 14.61
N LYS A 665 -19.63 3.77 14.41
CA LYS A 665 -19.57 2.35 14.78
C LYS A 665 -19.74 2.14 16.29
N ALA A 666 -19.13 3.01 17.11
CA ALA A 666 -19.28 2.97 18.56
C ALA A 666 -20.72 3.25 18.99
N LEU A 667 -21.38 4.25 18.37
CA LEU A 667 -22.79 4.57 18.64
C LEU A 667 -23.71 3.40 18.28
N GLU A 668 -23.56 2.83 17.08
CA GLU A 668 -24.40 1.71 16.64
C GLU A 668 -24.30 0.52 17.59
N ARG A 669 -23.07 0.09 17.92
CA ARG A 669 -22.85 -1.01 18.85
C ARG A 669 -23.41 -0.70 20.23
N PHE A 670 -23.19 0.51 20.74
CA PHE A 670 -23.72 0.90 22.05
C PHE A 670 -25.25 0.86 22.08
N GLU A 671 -25.92 1.40 21.08
CA GLU A 671 -27.40 1.41 21.02
C GLU A 671 -27.97 -0.02 20.98
N LYS A 672 -27.40 -0.90 20.15
CA LYS A 672 -27.80 -2.32 20.08
C LYS A 672 -27.56 -3.03 21.42
N LEU A 673 -26.38 -2.88 22.00
CA LEU A 673 -26.04 -3.50 23.29
C LEU A 673 -26.88 -2.94 24.44
N ALA A 674 -27.17 -1.64 24.45
CA ALA A 674 -28.03 -1.03 25.44
C ALA A 674 -29.48 -1.51 25.33
N ALA A 675 -29.96 -1.79 24.12
CA ALA A 675 -31.27 -2.38 23.88
C ALA A 675 -31.36 -3.84 24.36
N GLU A 676 -30.31 -4.64 24.18
CA GLU A 676 -30.30 -6.05 24.60
C GLU A 676 -30.01 -6.23 26.11
N PHE A 677 -28.93 -5.63 26.61
CA PHE A 677 -28.41 -5.86 27.96
C PHE A 677 -28.91 -4.83 28.99
N GLY A 678 -29.49 -3.72 28.53
CA GLY A 678 -29.79 -2.55 29.35
C GLY A 678 -28.60 -1.59 29.45
N ALA A 679 -28.86 -0.29 29.24
CA ALA A 679 -27.82 0.74 29.21
C ALA A 679 -26.97 0.79 30.50
N GLU A 680 -27.57 0.64 31.69
CA GLU A 680 -26.83 0.66 32.96
C GLU A 680 -25.83 -0.49 33.06
N GLU A 681 -26.16 -1.68 32.56
CA GLU A 681 -25.26 -2.84 32.58
C GLU A 681 -24.07 -2.64 31.65
N VAL A 682 -24.29 -2.03 30.48
CA VAL A 682 -23.21 -1.63 29.57
C VAL A 682 -22.29 -0.61 30.26
N TRP A 683 -22.86 0.45 30.86
CA TRP A 683 -22.08 1.50 31.54
C TRP A 683 -21.28 1.00 32.75
N LYS A 684 -21.74 -0.02 33.46
CA LYS A 684 -21.00 -0.62 34.60
C LYS A 684 -19.65 -1.21 34.20
N ARG A 685 -19.41 -1.51 32.90
CA ARG A 685 -18.13 -2.04 32.40
C ARG A 685 -17.01 -1.01 32.28
N PHE A 686 -17.37 0.27 32.27
CA PHE A 686 -16.45 1.38 32.02
C PHE A 686 -16.19 2.18 33.31
N ASP A 687 -14.94 2.53 33.55
CA ASP A 687 -14.55 3.44 34.64
C ASP A 687 -14.84 4.91 34.28
N SER A 688 -14.56 5.86 35.19
CA SER A 688 -14.94 7.26 34.99
C SER A 688 -14.29 7.90 33.77
N GLU A 689 -13.02 7.57 33.49
CA GLU A 689 -12.31 8.07 32.31
C GLU A 689 -12.93 7.49 31.05
N GLU A 690 -13.09 6.17 31.02
CA GLU A 690 -13.61 5.44 29.87
C GLU A 690 -15.05 5.84 29.53
N ARG A 691 -15.86 6.11 30.55
CA ARG A 691 -17.21 6.67 30.40
C ARG A 691 -17.16 8.02 29.69
N GLY A 692 -16.30 8.93 30.13
CA GLY A 692 -16.17 10.24 29.49
C GLY A 692 -15.75 10.14 28.01
N VAL A 693 -14.84 9.21 27.68
CA VAL A 693 -14.46 8.96 26.29
C VAL A 693 -15.61 8.34 25.47
N LEU A 694 -16.34 7.39 26.03
CA LEU A 694 -17.47 6.79 25.34
C LEU A 694 -18.61 7.81 25.15
N GLU A 695 -18.91 8.63 26.14
CA GLU A 695 -19.90 9.73 26.03
C GLU A 695 -19.53 10.71 24.91
N GLU A 696 -18.25 11.10 24.80
CA GLU A 696 -17.72 11.88 23.67
C GLU A 696 -18.03 11.19 22.33
N TYR A 697 -17.70 9.90 22.21
CA TYR A 697 -17.95 9.13 20.98
C TYR A 697 -19.43 9.02 20.66
N LEU A 698 -20.29 8.78 21.63
CA LEU A 698 -21.73 8.70 21.40
C LEU A 698 -22.30 10.06 20.96
N ALA A 699 -21.81 11.17 21.53
CA ALA A 699 -22.21 12.51 21.13
C ALA A 699 -21.78 12.82 19.69
N HIS A 700 -20.53 12.53 19.34
CA HIS A 700 -20.01 12.76 18.00
C HIS A 700 -20.64 11.81 16.97
N GLY A 701 -20.89 10.55 17.32
CA GLY A 701 -21.61 9.59 16.49
C GLY A 701 -23.02 10.06 16.14
N ARG A 702 -23.74 10.69 17.09
CA ARG A 702 -25.05 11.28 16.82
C ARG A 702 -24.97 12.45 15.87
N ALA A 703 -23.94 13.30 15.98
CA ALA A 703 -23.71 14.40 15.05
C ALA A 703 -23.36 13.90 13.63
N VAL A 704 -22.54 12.85 13.51
CA VAL A 704 -22.25 12.18 12.23
C VAL A 704 -23.52 11.64 11.60
N ARG A 705 -24.35 10.92 12.37
CA ARG A 705 -25.64 10.39 11.88
C ARG A 705 -26.57 11.51 11.43
N ALA A 706 -26.68 12.60 12.21
CA ALA A 706 -27.49 13.76 11.85
C ALA A 706 -27.00 14.43 10.56
N GLU A 707 -25.68 14.52 10.35
CA GLU A 707 -25.12 15.03 9.10
C GLU A 707 -25.43 14.13 7.90
N ARG A 708 -25.37 12.80 8.07
CA ARG A 708 -25.79 11.85 7.03
C ARG A 708 -27.28 12.03 6.68
N GLU A 709 -28.14 12.14 7.68
CA GLU A 709 -29.58 12.37 7.49
C GLU A 709 -29.85 13.67 6.74
N ARG A 710 -29.18 14.77 7.13
CA ARG A 710 -29.24 16.06 6.43
C ARG A 710 -28.77 15.95 4.98
N ALA A 711 -27.65 15.28 4.73
CA ALA A 711 -27.08 15.12 3.39
C ALA A 711 -28.02 14.31 2.47
N ILE A 712 -28.63 13.24 3.00
CA ILE A 712 -29.66 12.45 2.29
C ILE A 712 -30.86 13.34 1.94
N GLN A 713 -31.37 14.14 2.88
CA GLN A 713 -32.49 15.06 2.64
C GLN A 713 -32.16 16.13 1.59
N ALA A 714 -30.91 16.56 1.51
CA ALA A 714 -30.43 17.55 0.55
C ALA A 714 -29.96 16.94 -0.80
N GLY A 715 -29.90 15.61 -0.92
CA GLY A 715 -29.43 14.92 -2.13
C GLY A 715 -27.94 15.12 -2.42
N GLU A 716 -27.11 15.25 -1.39
CA GLU A 716 -25.67 15.49 -1.51
C GLU A 716 -24.83 14.55 -0.64
N ALA A 717 -23.51 14.55 -0.83
CA ALA A 717 -22.59 13.83 0.04
C ALA A 717 -22.47 14.51 1.42
N PRO A 718 -22.32 13.74 2.52
CA PRO A 718 -22.17 14.30 3.86
C PRO A 718 -20.88 15.13 3.97
N ASP A 719 -20.97 16.23 4.71
CA ASP A 719 -19.87 17.15 4.94
C ASP A 719 -19.37 17.06 6.39
N PHE A 720 -18.34 16.24 6.59
CA PHE A 720 -17.73 16.06 7.90
C PHE A 720 -16.70 17.12 8.25
N VAL A 721 -16.29 17.98 7.32
CA VAL A 721 -15.22 18.97 7.57
C VAL A 721 -15.60 19.94 8.69
N PRO A 722 -16.83 20.53 8.71
CA PRO A 722 -17.26 21.39 9.81
C PRO A 722 -17.28 20.67 11.17
N LEU A 723 -17.74 19.42 11.21
CA LEU A 723 -17.80 18.63 12.46
C LEU A 723 -16.40 18.36 13.01
N VAL A 724 -15.51 17.81 12.19
CA VAL A 724 -14.15 17.46 12.60
C VAL A 724 -13.36 18.71 13.02
N ARG A 725 -13.49 19.83 12.29
CA ARG A 725 -12.92 21.12 12.70
C ARG A 725 -13.53 21.64 14.01
N GLY A 726 -14.83 21.47 14.21
CA GLY A 726 -15.52 21.81 15.46
C GLY A 726 -15.01 21.02 16.67
N TRP A 727 -14.48 19.82 16.45
CA TRP A 727 -13.82 19.00 17.47
C TRP A 727 -12.29 19.25 17.56
N GLY A 728 -11.81 20.31 16.93
CA GLY A 728 -10.41 20.77 16.95
C GLY A 728 -9.55 20.30 15.77
N GLY A 729 -10.09 19.46 14.89
CA GLY A 729 -9.47 19.11 13.61
C GLY A 729 -8.22 18.22 13.70
N VAL A 730 -7.56 18.09 12.55
CA VAL A 730 -6.30 17.34 12.39
C VAL A 730 -5.26 18.27 11.78
N SER A 731 -4.10 18.37 12.43
CA SER A 731 -3.02 19.27 11.99
C SER A 731 -1.72 18.52 11.75
N ILE A 732 -1.10 18.73 10.60
CA ILE A 732 0.29 18.32 10.34
C ILE A 732 1.20 19.42 10.89
N VAL A 733 2.16 19.07 11.75
CA VAL A 733 3.13 20.01 12.30
C VAL A 733 4.54 19.66 11.81
N TYR A 734 5.20 20.61 11.16
CA TYR A 734 6.50 20.43 10.54
C TYR A 734 7.54 21.45 11.05
N ARG A 735 8.76 20.97 11.31
CA ARG A 735 9.85 21.77 11.90
C ARG A 735 10.47 22.84 10.99
N LYS A 736 10.16 22.85 9.70
CA LYS A 736 10.64 23.86 8.73
C LYS A 736 9.45 24.42 7.97
N ARG A 737 9.67 25.23 6.92
CA ARG A 737 8.59 25.68 6.05
C ARG A 737 7.96 24.52 5.28
N LEU A 738 6.70 24.65 4.90
CA LEU A 738 6.03 23.69 4.01
C LEU A 738 6.83 23.48 2.72
N LEU A 739 7.38 24.56 2.15
CA LEU A 739 8.23 24.55 0.95
C LEU A 739 9.46 23.64 1.05
N ASP A 740 10.01 23.48 2.26
CA ASP A 740 11.20 22.67 2.51
C ASP A 740 10.86 21.20 2.79
N SER A 741 9.57 20.89 2.95
CA SER A 741 9.09 19.54 3.26
C SER A 741 9.29 18.57 2.10
N PRO A 742 9.62 17.29 2.35
CA PRO A 742 9.68 16.27 1.31
C PRO A 742 8.37 16.13 0.53
N ALA A 743 7.21 16.23 1.20
CA ALA A 743 5.91 16.16 0.55
C ALA A 743 5.73 17.28 -0.47
N TYR A 744 6.00 18.54 -0.12
CA TYR A 744 5.90 19.64 -1.08
C TYR A 744 6.91 19.51 -2.23
N ARG A 745 8.16 19.15 -1.93
CA ARG A 745 9.21 19.07 -2.95
C ARG A 745 8.94 17.94 -3.94
N LEU A 746 8.64 16.75 -3.44
CA LEU A 746 8.52 15.55 -4.26
C LEU A 746 7.09 15.34 -4.80
N ASN A 747 6.07 15.73 -4.04
CA ASN A 747 4.67 15.39 -4.27
C ASN A 747 3.70 16.49 -3.78
N HIS A 748 3.88 17.74 -4.24
CA HIS A 748 3.00 18.86 -3.86
C HIS A 748 1.53 18.60 -4.20
N GLU A 749 1.27 17.74 -5.17
CA GLU A 749 -0.05 17.26 -5.55
C GLU A 749 -0.76 16.60 -4.34
N GLU A 750 -0.04 15.82 -3.53
CA GLU A 750 -0.57 15.19 -2.31
C GLU A 750 -0.79 16.20 -1.18
N VAL A 751 0.03 17.26 -1.12
CA VAL A 751 -0.20 18.38 -0.19
C VAL A 751 -1.50 19.09 -0.54
N ALA A 752 -1.72 19.43 -1.82
CA ALA A 752 -2.97 20.05 -2.27
C ALA A 752 -4.18 19.19 -1.91
N LYS A 753 -4.11 17.88 -2.16
CA LYS A 753 -5.19 16.92 -1.87
C LYS A 753 -5.51 16.82 -0.38
N SER A 754 -4.50 16.91 0.49
CA SER A 754 -4.71 16.96 1.95
C SER A 754 -5.42 18.25 2.41
N LEU A 755 -5.08 19.39 1.81
CA LEU A 755 -5.70 20.68 2.09
C LEU A 755 -7.17 20.70 1.63
N GLU A 756 -7.45 20.07 0.48
CA GLU A 756 -8.82 19.85 -0.01
C GLU A 756 -9.66 18.98 0.96
N GLU A 757 -9.05 18.12 1.78
CA GLU A 757 -9.76 17.31 2.80
C GLU A 757 -9.92 18.03 4.13
N GLY A 758 -9.49 19.30 4.23
CA GLY A 758 -9.67 20.13 5.41
C GLY A 758 -8.56 20.01 6.46
N ILE A 759 -7.45 19.34 6.15
CA ILE A 759 -6.27 19.22 7.02
C ILE A 759 -5.58 20.57 7.19
N ASN A 760 -5.19 20.88 8.43
CA ASN A 760 -4.36 22.05 8.73
C ASN A 760 -2.87 21.69 8.62
N ILE A 761 -2.04 22.62 8.18
CA ILE A 761 -0.57 22.49 8.18
C ILE A 761 0.03 23.62 9.00
N VAL A 762 0.85 23.28 9.98
CA VAL A 762 1.56 24.25 10.83
C VAL A 762 3.06 24.09 10.62
N GLU A 763 3.70 25.11 10.04
CA GLU A 763 5.12 25.09 9.73
C GLU A 763 6.00 25.66 10.86
N ASN A 764 7.32 25.52 10.74
CA ASN A 764 8.31 26.15 11.63
C ASN A 764 8.16 25.83 13.12
N LEU A 765 7.66 24.65 13.49
CA LEU A 765 7.49 24.22 14.88
C LEU A 765 8.21 22.89 15.14
N SER A 766 9.13 22.88 16.12
CA SER A 766 9.82 21.67 16.57
C SER A 766 9.20 21.20 17.89
N PRO A 767 8.80 19.93 18.02
CA PRO A 767 8.19 19.42 19.26
C PRO A 767 9.18 19.49 20.42
N ALA A 768 8.69 19.83 21.61
CA ALA A 768 9.49 19.94 22.83
C ALA A 768 8.95 19.03 23.95
N GLU A 769 7.63 19.07 24.20
CA GLU A 769 7.01 18.30 25.29
C GLU A 769 5.58 17.90 24.94
N ALA A 770 5.20 16.67 25.31
CA ALA A 770 3.81 16.28 25.41
C ALA A 770 3.26 16.50 26.81
N VAL A 771 2.21 17.32 26.92
CA VAL A 771 1.57 17.69 28.18
C VAL A 771 0.49 16.65 28.49
N ALA A 772 0.58 16.03 29.67
CA ALA A 772 -0.40 15.07 30.16
C ALA A 772 -1.63 15.76 30.77
N ASP A 773 -2.81 15.13 30.66
CA ASP A 773 -4.00 15.43 31.46
C ASP A 773 -3.97 14.75 32.83
N GLU A 774 -5.04 14.90 33.62
CA GLU A 774 -5.20 14.25 34.93
C GLU A 774 -5.12 12.72 34.91
N HIS A 775 -5.28 12.08 33.74
CA HIS A 775 -5.20 10.64 33.56
C HIS A 775 -3.89 10.20 32.90
N GLY A 776 -2.92 11.11 32.66
CA GLY A 776 -1.65 10.76 32.02
C GLY A 776 -1.75 10.54 30.51
N ALA A 777 -2.87 10.92 29.87
CA ALA A 777 -3.01 10.94 28.42
C ALA A 777 -2.62 12.31 27.85
N VAL A 778 -2.26 12.38 26.58
CA VAL A 778 -1.90 13.66 25.94
C VAL A 778 -3.09 14.61 25.92
N ALA A 779 -2.84 15.85 26.33
CA ALA A 779 -3.79 16.97 26.30
C ALA A 779 -3.36 18.07 25.33
N ALA A 780 -2.06 18.26 25.16
CA ALA A 780 -1.46 19.24 24.26
C ALA A 780 0.00 18.89 23.96
N LEU A 781 0.53 19.48 22.90
CA LEU A 781 1.96 19.53 22.64
C LEU A 781 2.50 20.96 22.79
N LEU A 782 3.69 21.06 23.38
CA LEU A 782 4.52 22.27 23.37
C LEU A 782 5.53 22.15 22.24
N PHE A 783 5.63 23.22 21.45
CA PHE A 783 6.57 23.34 20.34
C PHE A 783 7.43 24.57 20.53
N ASN A 784 8.70 24.47 20.16
CA ASN A 784 9.60 25.60 20.03
C ASN A 784 9.50 26.16 18.61
N ARG A 785 9.39 27.48 18.45
CA ARG A 785 9.45 28.11 17.12
C ARG A 785 10.81 27.91 16.48
N VAL A 786 10.82 27.60 15.20
CA VAL A 786 12.02 27.41 14.41
C VAL A 786 12.16 28.59 13.45
N ARG A 787 13.33 29.24 13.45
CA ARG A 787 13.64 30.33 12.52
C ARG A 787 14.78 29.93 11.60
N ARG A 788 14.64 30.27 10.32
CA ARG A 788 15.74 30.15 9.36
C ARG A 788 16.59 31.41 9.43
N ASP A 789 17.89 31.26 9.66
CA ASP A 789 18.85 32.35 9.53
C ASP A 789 18.98 32.71 8.04
N PRO A 790 18.62 33.94 7.63
CA PRO A 790 18.72 34.36 6.23
C PRO A 790 20.16 34.44 5.72
N ALA A 791 21.16 34.64 6.59
CA ALA A 791 22.56 34.76 6.20
C ALA A 791 23.21 33.38 6.00
N THR A 792 22.95 32.41 6.88
CA THR A 792 23.58 31.08 6.81
C THR A 792 22.69 29.99 6.20
N GLY A 793 21.38 30.25 6.08
CA GLY A 793 20.38 29.28 5.63
C GLY A 793 20.07 28.17 6.63
N LYS A 794 20.71 28.18 7.81
CA LYS A 794 20.52 27.18 8.88
C LYS A 794 19.23 27.44 9.66
N TRP A 795 18.70 26.37 10.26
CA TRP A 795 17.49 26.41 11.08
C TRP A 795 17.89 26.44 12.56
N HIS A 796 17.33 27.39 13.30
CA HIS A 796 17.56 27.57 14.73
C HIS A 796 16.25 27.36 15.47
N VAL A 797 16.28 26.50 16.48
CA VAL A 797 15.17 26.28 17.39
C VAL A 797 15.26 27.35 18.48
N ASN A 798 14.22 28.16 18.63
CA ASN A 798 14.11 29.13 19.71
C ASN A 798 13.39 28.49 20.89
N CYS A 799 14.15 28.05 21.89
CA CYS A 799 13.60 27.40 23.08
C CYS A 799 12.83 28.35 24.01
N ASP A 800 12.97 29.68 23.82
CA ASP A 800 12.27 30.69 24.64
C ASP A 800 10.88 31.07 24.08
N ASP A 801 10.56 30.61 22.86
CA ASP A 801 9.31 30.93 22.14
C ASP A 801 8.49 29.66 21.95
N ILE A 802 7.67 29.36 22.97
CA ILE A 802 6.88 28.14 23.08
C ILE A 802 5.46 28.37 22.57
N VAL A 803 5.02 27.50 21.67
CA VAL A 803 3.65 27.43 21.16
C VAL A 803 2.98 26.18 21.72
N ARG A 804 1.80 26.33 22.33
CA ARG A 804 1.00 25.23 22.84
C ARG A 804 -0.15 24.91 21.90
N ILE A 805 -0.21 23.68 21.39
CA ILE A 805 -1.29 23.21 20.50
C ILE A 805 -2.03 22.05 21.18
N PRO A 806 -3.36 22.14 21.39
CA PRO A 806 -4.17 21.05 21.96
C PRO A 806 -4.10 19.77 21.10
N ALA A 807 -4.03 18.61 21.75
CA ALA A 807 -4.05 17.31 21.09
C ALA A 807 -4.48 16.20 22.06
N ARG A 808 -5.38 15.33 21.61
CA ARG A 808 -5.78 14.08 22.29
C ARG A 808 -5.23 12.84 21.59
N THR A 809 -4.81 12.99 20.33
CA THR A 809 -4.06 11.96 19.58
C THR A 809 -2.87 12.62 18.89
N VAL A 810 -1.70 12.00 18.97
CA VAL A 810 -0.48 12.43 18.27
C VAL A 810 0.10 11.27 17.50
N CYS A 811 0.32 11.44 16.20
CA CYS A 811 1.02 10.46 15.36
C CYS A 811 2.38 11.00 14.90
N VAL A 812 3.45 10.25 15.14
CA VAL A 812 4.81 10.65 14.76
C VAL A 812 5.20 9.99 13.42
N ALA A 813 5.37 10.81 12.38
CA ALA A 813 5.72 10.44 11.00
C ALA A 813 7.09 11.03 10.60
N ALA A 814 8.14 10.69 11.35
CA ALA A 814 9.47 11.29 11.22
C ALA A 814 10.44 10.54 10.27
N GLY A 815 9.93 9.56 9.51
CA GLY A 815 10.74 8.70 8.63
C GLY A 815 10.96 7.30 9.19
N THR A 816 11.54 6.43 8.36
CA THR A 816 11.90 5.05 8.69
C THR A 816 13.33 4.78 8.21
N SER A 817 13.98 3.78 8.81
CA SER A 817 15.26 3.24 8.33
C SER A 817 15.09 1.88 7.64
N PRO A 818 16.02 1.50 6.74
CA PRO A 818 16.04 0.20 6.08
C PRO A 818 15.97 -0.97 7.08
N ASN A 819 15.34 -2.06 6.66
CA ASN A 819 15.23 -3.26 7.49
C ASN A 819 16.48 -4.14 7.33
N THR A 820 17.47 -3.90 8.19
CA THR A 820 18.70 -4.70 8.31
C THR A 820 18.64 -5.68 9.50
N ILE A 821 17.44 -6.07 9.94
CA ILE A 821 17.24 -6.79 11.20
C ILE A 821 17.96 -8.14 11.27
N TYR A 822 18.14 -8.81 10.13
CA TYR A 822 18.81 -10.10 10.09
C TYR A 822 20.23 -10.02 10.67
N GLU A 823 21.00 -8.99 10.31
CA GLU A 823 22.37 -8.80 10.83
C GLU A 823 22.36 -8.55 12.34
N ARG A 824 21.32 -7.92 12.89
CA ARG A 824 21.23 -7.68 14.33
C ARG A 824 20.85 -8.93 15.12
N GLU A 825 20.09 -9.83 14.52
CA GLU A 825 19.76 -11.12 15.12
C GLU A 825 20.88 -12.16 14.96
N ARG A 826 21.65 -12.04 13.88
CA ARG A 826 22.76 -12.93 13.53
C ARG A 826 24.00 -12.12 13.18
N PRO A 827 24.66 -11.50 14.19
CA PRO A 827 25.82 -10.65 13.96
C PRO A 827 26.93 -11.38 13.21
N GLY A 828 27.52 -10.69 12.22
CA GLY A 828 28.59 -11.21 11.38
C GLY A 828 28.14 -11.85 10.07
N THR A 829 26.84 -11.80 9.74
CA THR A 829 26.33 -12.33 8.46
C THR A 829 26.58 -11.35 7.32
N PHE A 830 26.30 -10.06 7.56
CA PHE A 830 26.38 -8.99 6.58
C PHE A 830 27.20 -7.82 7.12
N ALA A 831 28.13 -7.32 6.32
CA ALA A 831 28.72 -6.01 6.52
C ALA A 831 27.66 -4.94 6.21
N LEU A 832 27.59 -3.93 7.07
CA LEU A 832 26.80 -2.72 6.85
C LEU A 832 27.71 -1.59 6.39
N ASP A 833 27.12 -0.55 5.81
CA ASP A 833 27.84 0.67 5.44
C ASP A 833 28.41 1.41 6.66
N ASP A 834 29.21 2.47 6.43
CA ASP A 834 29.88 3.24 7.49
C ASP A 834 28.90 3.81 8.53
N TRP A 835 27.66 4.09 8.12
CA TRP A 835 26.58 4.60 8.96
C TRP A 835 25.76 3.51 9.64
N ARG A 836 26.03 2.23 9.32
CA ARG A 836 25.31 1.03 9.76
C ARG A 836 23.81 1.09 9.45
N GLU A 837 23.44 1.74 8.35
CA GLU A 837 22.07 1.97 7.92
C GLU A 837 21.66 0.99 6.80
N PHE A 838 22.55 0.78 5.83
CA PHE A 838 22.32 -0.08 4.67
C PHE A 838 23.29 -1.27 4.65
N PHE A 839 22.98 -2.30 3.85
CA PHE A 839 23.96 -3.35 3.53
C PHE A 839 25.14 -2.76 2.75
N ALA A 840 26.36 -3.19 3.05
CA ALA A 840 27.53 -2.76 2.31
C ALA A 840 27.49 -3.31 0.86
N PRO A 841 27.59 -2.45 -0.17
CA PRO A 841 27.43 -2.87 -1.56
C PRO A 841 28.64 -3.67 -2.07
N HIS A 842 28.37 -4.81 -2.70
CA HIS A 842 29.37 -5.68 -3.32
C HIS A 842 28.97 -6.04 -4.77
N ARG A 843 29.96 -6.45 -5.56
CA ARG A 843 29.78 -7.06 -6.89
C ARG A 843 30.41 -8.45 -6.92
N ALA A 844 29.87 -9.32 -7.76
CA ALA A 844 30.43 -10.63 -8.02
C ALA A 844 31.46 -10.55 -9.16
N GLU A 845 32.65 -11.11 -8.94
CA GLU A 845 33.71 -11.25 -9.94
C GLU A 845 34.13 -12.71 -10.11
N ARG A 846 34.59 -13.08 -11.30
CA ARG A 846 35.08 -14.45 -11.55
C ARG A 846 36.48 -14.66 -10.98
N ASN A 847 36.66 -15.80 -10.34
CA ASN A 847 37.94 -16.33 -9.86
C ASN A 847 38.71 -17.02 -10.99
N GLY A 848 39.99 -17.31 -10.74
CA GLY A 848 40.87 -18.02 -11.68
C GLY A 848 40.43 -19.45 -12.01
N ASP A 849 39.54 -20.05 -11.21
CA ASP A 849 38.92 -21.36 -11.44
C ASP A 849 37.54 -21.28 -12.13
N GLY A 850 37.07 -20.09 -12.46
CA GLY A 850 35.78 -19.84 -13.12
C GLY A 850 34.59 -19.62 -12.18
N GLY A 851 34.74 -19.87 -10.87
CA GLY A 851 33.72 -19.57 -9.85
C GLY A 851 33.57 -18.07 -9.59
N PHE A 852 32.58 -17.67 -8.80
CA PHE A 852 32.39 -16.26 -8.40
C PHE A 852 32.91 -16.01 -6.98
N HIS A 853 33.31 -14.77 -6.69
CA HIS A 853 33.58 -14.23 -5.35
C HIS A 853 33.09 -12.78 -5.26
N LEU A 854 32.90 -12.27 -4.04
CA LEU A 854 32.43 -10.90 -3.82
C LEU A 854 33.58 -9.94 -3.54
N VAL A 855 33.51 -8.77 -4.17
CA VAL A 855 34.40 -7.63 -3.89
C VAL A 855 33.61 -6.37 -3.55
N PRO A 856 34.09 -5.51 -2.64
CA PRO A 856 33.43 -4.25 -2.34
C PRO A 856 33.24 -3.39 -3.58
N ALA A 857 32.04 -2.81 -3.72
CA ALA A 857 31.73 -1.92 -4.82
C ALA A 857 32.35 -0.54 -4.61
N ALA A 858 32.66 0.15 -5.70
CA ALA A 858 33.14 1.53 -5.63
C ALA A 858 32.03 2.47 -5.12
N LYS A 859 32.43 3.57 -4.47
CA LYS A 859 31.45 4.55 -3.96
C LYS A 859 30.57 5.10 -5.08
N GLY A 860 29.26 4.89 -4.98
CA GLY A 860 28.27 5.33 -5.97
C GLY A 860 28.05 4.37 -7.15
N GLU A 861 28.75 3.23 -7.17
CA GLU A 861 28.46 2.12 -8.09
C GLU A 861 27.10 1.50 -7.76
N ARG A 862 26.34 1.10 -8.79
CA ARG A 862 25.07 0.36 -8.58
C ARG A 862 25.40 -1.11 -8.42
N ALA A 863 25.34 -1.59 -7.19
CA ALA A 863 25.80 -2.92 -6.80
C ALA A 863 24.77 -3.60 -5.89
N PHE A 864 24.38 -4.82 -6.25
CA PHE A 864 23.19 -5.49 -5.69
C PHE A 864 23.52 -6.61 -4.71
N PHE A 865 24.78 -7.00 -4.55
CA PHE A 865 25.18 -8.04 -3.61
C PHE A 865 25.45 -7.47 -2.22
N THR A 866 25.03 -8.18 -1.18
CA THR A 866 25.51 -7.95 0.19
C THR A 866 26.93 -8.49 0.32
N SER A 867 27.54 -8.46 1.50
CA SER A 867 28.85 -9.09 1.72
C SER A 867 28.78 -10.61 1.96
N TYR A 868 27.62 -11.24 1.82
CA TYR A 868 27.48 -12.66 2.16
C TYR A 868 28.07 -13.55 1.07
N GLU A 869 29.07 -14.34 1.46
CA GLU A 869 29.71 -15.35 0.63
C GLU A 869 29.94 -16.61 1.46
N ASN A 870 29.31 -17.72 1.06
CA ASN A 870 29.51 -19.02 1.70
C ASN A 870 29.33 -20.14 0.68
N GLU A 871 30.36 -20.98 0.47
CA GLU A 871 30.35 -22.09 -0.48
C GLU A 871 29.87 -21.71 -1.91
N GLY A 872 30.26 -20.53 -2.39
CA GLY A 872 29.84 -20.02 -3.70
C GLY A 872 28.37 -19.56 -3.78
N ARG A 873 27.68 -19.42 -2.63
CA ARG A 873 26.33 -18.84 -2.54
C ARG A 873 26.41 -17.38 -2.14
N PHE A 874 25.52 -16.59 -2.73
CA PHE A 874 25.49 -15.14 -2.56
C PHE A 874 24.09 -14.65 -2.22
N ILE A 875 24.01 -13.45 -1.65
CA ILE A 875 22.74 -12.81 -1.32
C ILE A 875 22.70 -11.42 -1.95
N THR A 876 21.56 -11.08 -2.55
CA THR A 876 21.29 -9.77 -3.15
C THR A 876 20.24 -8.99 -2.37
N TYR A 877 20.20 -7.67 -2.53
CA TYR A 877 19.25 -6.80 -1.83
C TYR A 877 18.66 -5.70 -2.72
N TYR A 878 17.42 -5.31 -2.46
CA TYR A 878 16.58 -4.50 -3.36
C TYR A 878 15.69 -3.50 -2.62
N GLY A 879 15.05 -2.59 -3.35
CA GLY A 879 14.05 -1.66 -2.83
C GLY A 879 14.63 -0.65 -1.84
N ASP A 880 13.91 -0.40 -0.74
CA ASP A 880 14.36 0.51 0.32
C ASP A 880 15.58 0.00 1.07
N ASN A 881 15.98 -1.27 0.91
CA ASN A 881 17.27 -1.75 1.41
C ASN A 881 18.45 -1.25 0.57
N HIS A 882 18.21 -0.70 -0.63
CA HIS A 882 19.25 -0.20 -1.51
C HIS A 882 19.28 1.34 -1.53
N PRO A 883 20.41 2.00 -1.17
CA PRO A 883 20.46 3.45 -0.95
C PRO A 883 20.08 4.29 -2.19
N THR A 884 20.43 3.84 -3.39
CA THR A 884 20.04 4.49 -4.66
C THR A 884 18.54 4.47 -4.95
N TYR A 885 17.83 3.43 -4.50
CA TYR A 885 16.44 3.15 -4.88
C TYR A 885 15.43 3.42 -3.76
N ALA A 886 15.89 3.74 -2.55
CA ALA A 886 15.04 3.96 -1.40
C ALA A 886 14.09 5.18 -1.56
N GLY A 887 12.87 5.02 -1.07
CA GLY A 887 11.92 6.11 -0.83
C GLY A 887 10.78 6.30 -1.83
N ASN A 888 10.70 5.51 -2.93
CA ASN A 888 9.56 5.52 -3.85
C ASN A 888 9.30 4.12 -4.44
N VAL A 889 8.03 3.77 -4.66
CA VAL A 889 7.54 2.53 -5.28
C VAL A 889 8.23 2.25 -6.62
N VAL A 890 8.19 3.20 -7.56
CA VAL A 890 8.78 3.01 -8.90
C VAL A 890 10.30 2.79 -8.85
N LYS A 891 11.00 3.40 -7.87
CA LYS A 891 12.44 3.18 -7.67
C LYS A 891 12.71 1.80 -7.09
N ALA A 892 11.86 1.34 -6.16
CA ALA A 892 11.95 -0.02 -5.66
C ALA A 892 11.72 -1.05 -6.77
N MET A 893 10.76 -0.83 -7.68
CA MET A 893 10.57 -1.66 -8.87
C MET A 893 11.77 -1.59 -9.83
N ALA A 894 12.35 -0.40 -10.03
CA ALA A 894 13.55 -0.22 -10.83
C ALA A 894 14.78 -0.97 -10.28
N SER A 895 14.90 -1.08 -8.95
CA SER A 895 15.96 -1.89 -8.34
C SER A 895 15.87 -3.36 -8.77
N ALA A 896 14.67 -3.90 -8.92
CA ALA A 896 14.46 -5.26 -9.41
C ALA A 896 14.81 -5.37 -10.90
N LYS A 897 14.36 -4.42 -11.74
CA LYS A 897 14.72 -4.33 -13.17
C LYS A 897 16.24 -4.30 -13.39
N ASP A 898 16.95 -3.48 -12.61
CA ASP A 898 18.39 -3.29 -12.75
C ASP A 898 19.20 -4.44 -12.13
N GLY A 899 18.69 -5.08 -11.07
CA GLY A 899 19.44 -6.06 -10.30
C GLY A 899 19.18 -7.53 -10.67
N PHE A 900 18.03 -7.89 -11.27
CA PHE A 900 17.78 -9.28 -11.68
C PHE A 900 18.82 -9.85 -12.68
N PRO A 901 19.41 -9.07 -13.63
CA PRO A 901 20.39 -9.62 -14.56
C PRO A 901 21.67 -10.10 -13.86
N GLN A 902 22.00 -9.53 -12.69
CA GLN A 902 23.13 -9.96 -11.88
C GLN A 902 22.91 -11.36 -11.31
N VAL A 903 21.66 -11.70 -10.95
CA VAL A 903 21.30 -13.06 -10.50
C VAL A 903 21.38 -14.05 -11.66
N VAL A 904 20.84 -13.68 -12.83
CA VAL A 904 20.90 -14.52 -14.04
C VAL A 904 22.36 -14.81 -14.43
N ALA A 905 23.25 -13.83 -14.30
CA ALA A 905 24.67 -13.96 -14.64
C ALA A 905 25.41 -15.00 -13.79
N LEU A 906 25.03 -15.21 -12.52
CA LEU A 906 25.64 -16.21 -11.65
C LEU A 906 25.49 -17.64 -12.19
N PHE A 907 24.36 -17.91 -12.82
CA PHE A 907 23.98 -19.26 -13.27
C PHE A 907 24.12 -19.44 -14.78
N ALA A 908 24.69 -18.46 -15.49
CA ALA A 908 24.71 -18.44 -16.96
C ALA A 908 25.39 -19.67 -17.57
N ASP A 909 26.49 -20.13 -16.99
CA ASP A 909 27.24 -21.30 -17.50
C ASP A 909 26.44 -22.60 -17.30
N GLU A 910 25.82 -22.76 -16.14
CA GLU A 910 24.96 -23.92 -15.82
C GLU A 910 23.73 -23.96 -16.73
N ILE A 911 23.10 -22.80 -16.94
CA ILE A 911 21.91 -22.65 -17.79
C ILE A 911 22.24 -22.96 -19.25
N ALA A 912 23.41 -22.53 -19.74
CA ALA A 912 23.86 -22.82 -21.10
C ALA A 912 24.09 -24.32 -21.36
N GLY A 913 24.36 -25.11 -20.31
CA GLY A 913 24.57 -26.56 -20.40
C GLY A 913 23.31 -27.42 -20.32
N LEU A 914 22.12 -26.82 -20.15
CA LEU A 914 20.87 -27.56 -19.93
C LEU A 914 20.40 -28.32 -21.18
N ARG A 915 19.88 -29.54 -20.99
CA ARG A 915 19.30 -30.36 -22.05
C ARG A 915 17.77 -30.31 -22.00
N ALA A 916 17.14 -30.22 -23.17
CA ALA A 916 15.68 -30.16 -23.28
C ALA A 916 14.99 -31.43 -22.77
N GLU A 917 15.63 -32.60 -22.90
CA GLU A 917 15.10 -33.89 -22.42
C GLU A 917 15.02 -33.99 -20.88
N ASP A 918 15.83 -33.22 -20.15
CA ASP A 918 15.85 -33.19 -18.68
C ASP A 918 14.80 -32.21 -18.10
N GLN A 919 13.98 -31.58 -18.95
CA GLN A 919 12.95 -30.64 -18.51
C GLN A 919 11.95 -31.26 -17.51
N PRO A 920 11.38 -32.46 -17.74
CA PRO A 920 10.42 -33.05 -16.80
C PRO A 920 11.03 -33.31 -15.41
N ALA A 921 12.29 -33.76 -15.36
CA ALA A 921 12.98 -34.01 -14.09
C ALA A 921 13.23 -32.72 -13.30
N ARG A 922 13.53 -31.61 -13.99
CA ARG A 922 13.63 -30.28 -13.37
C ARG A 922 12.28 -29.84 -12.82
N GLU A 923 11.22 -29.95 -13.61
CA GLU A 923 9.86 -29.59 -13.19
C GLU A 923 9.39 -30.37 -11.97
N GLU A 924 9.65 -31.69 -11.94
CA GLU A 924 9.39 -32.53 -10.77
C GLU A 924 10.20 -32.09 -9.53
N SER A 925 11.43 -31.61 -9.73
CA SER A 925 12.25 -31.06 -8.64
C SER A 925 11.63 -29.84 -8.00
N PHE A 926 11.04 -28.94 -8.78
CA PHE A 926 10.31 -27.79 -8.25
C PHE A 926 9.04 -28.21 -7.50
N ALA A 927 8.29 -29.18 -8.04
CA ALA A 927 7.10 -29.71 -7.38
C ALA A 927 7.44 -30.30 -6.00
N ARG A 928 8.52 -31.09 -5.89
CA ARG A 928 9.01 -31.62 -4.59
C ARG A 928 9.44 -30.53 -3.62
N LEU A 929 10.06 -29.45 -4.12
CA LEU A 929 10.38 -28.28 -3.29
C LEU A 929 9.10 -27.66 -2.74
N VAL A 930 8.09 -27.43 -3.58
CA VAL A 930 6.80 -26.85 -3.15
C VAL A 930 6.09 -27.76 -2.14
N GLU A 931 6.05 -29.07 -2.36
CA GLU A 931 5.47 -30.04 -1.40
C GLU A 931 6.19 -29.95 -0.05
N THR A 932 7.53 -29.96 -0.07
CA THR A 932 8.34 -29.79 1.14
C THR A 932 8.03 -28.47 1.86
N LEU A 933 7.90 -27.37 1.12
CA LEU A 933 7.61 -26.06 1.69
C LEU A 933 6.18 -25.97 2.23
N ASP A 934 5.19 -26.49 1.51
CA ASP A 934 3.78 -26.51 1.96
C ASP A 934 3.67 -27.31 3.27
N GLU A 935 4.34 -28.45 3.39
CA GLU A 935 4.40 -29.23 4.63
C GLU A 935 5.06 -28.49 5.79
N ASN A 936 6.12 -27.72 5.51
CA ASN A 936 6.96 -27.10 6.54
C ASN A 936 6.53 -25.69 6.95
N LEU A 937 5.87 -24.93 6.07
CA LEU A 937 5.56 -23.51 6.26
C LEU A 937 4.07 -23.22 6.46
N ILE A 938 3.16 -24.10 6.05
CA ILE A 938 1.72 -23.92 6.27
C ILE A 938 1.32 -24.46 7.64
N ALA A 939 0.87 -23.58 8.53
CA ALA A 939 0.40 -23.95 9.84
C ALA A 939 -1.08 -24.39 9.82
N ARG A 940 -1.38 -25.49 10.51
CA ARG A 940 -2.75 -26.01 10.67
C ARG A 940 -3.06 -26.27 12.13
N VAL A 941 -4.32 -26.05 12.52
CA VAL A 941 -4.81 -26.40 13.85
C VAL A 941 -4.85 -27.93 13.97
N GLU A 942 -4.19 -28.47 14.99
CA GLU A 942 -4.28 -29.91 15.32
C GLU A 942 -5.49 -30.13 16.24
N ARG A 943 -5.56 -29.36 17.33
CA ARG A 943 -6.68 -29.41 18.29
C ARG A 943 -6.75 -28.17 19.15
N VAL A 944 -7.93 -27.94 19.73
CA VAL A 944 -8.22 -26.85 20.66
C VAL A 944 -8.80 -27.45 21.94
N GLU A 945 -8.15 -27.20 23.07
CA GLU A 945 -8.49 -27.80 24.37
C GLU A 945 -8.80 -26.71 25.39
N ARG A 946 -9.93 -26.81 26.09
CA ARG A 946 -10.27 -25.90 27.18
C ARG A 946 -9.61 -26.39 28.46
N LEU A 947 -8.66 -25.61 28.99
CA LEU A 947 -7.95 -25.93 30.23
C LEU A 947 -8.72 -25.43 31.46
N THR A 948 -9.35 -24.26 31.36
CA THR A 948 -10.17 -23.65 32.42
C THR A 948 -11.35 -22.87 31.80
N ASP A 949 -12.20 -22.26 32.62
CA ASP A 949 -13.30 -21.39 32.15
C ASP A 949 -12.82 -20.24 31.25
N THR A 950 -11.55 -19.85 31.33
CA THR A 950 -11.00 -18.68 30.59
C THR A 950 -9.69 -18.99 29.85
N ILE A 951 -9.20 -20.23 29.87
CA ILE A 951 -7.93 -20.61 29.26
C ILE A 951 -8.15 -21.74 28.27
N VAL A 952 -7.63 -21.55 27.06
CA VAL A 952 -7.63 -22.53 25.96
C VAL A 952 -6.20 -22.79 25.50
N GLU A 953 -5.88 -24.04 25.24
CA GLU A 953 -4.67 -24.48 24.56
C GLU A 953 -4.98 -24.73 23.08
N VAL A 954 -4.26 -24.07 22.18
CA VAL A 954 -4.31 -24.30 20.75
C VAL A 954 -3.04 -25.01 20.34
N THR A 955 -3.16 -26.29 19.98
CA THR A 955 -2.05 -27.07 19.43
C THR A 955 -2.11 -26.97 17.91
N VAL A 956 -0.98 -26.63 17.30
CA VAL A 956 -0.86 -26.41 15.85
C VAL A 956 0.25 -27.28 15.29
N ARG A 957 0.05 -27.84 14.10
CA ARG A 957 1.13 -28.42 13.29
C ARG A 957 1.80 -27.29 12.53
N ALA A 958 3.03 -26.96 12.92
CA ALA A 958 3.85 -25.89 12.35
C ALA A 958 5.35 -26.29 12.43
N PRO A 959 5.83 -27.15 11.52
CA PRO A 959 7.08 -27.89 11.71
C PRO A 959 8.33 -27.02 11.87
N ILE A 960 8.55 -26.04 10.99
CA ILE A 960 9.73 -25.16 11.09
C ILE A 960 9.65 -24.29 12.35
N GLN A 961 8.47 -23.73 12.64
CA GLN A 961 8.21 -22.92 13.82
C GLN A 961 8.52 -23.70 15.11
N ALA A 962 8.10 -24.95 15.20
CA ALA A 962 8.35 -25.83 16.34
C ALA A 962 9.85 -26.18 16.49
N ARG A 963 10.52 -26.52 15.38
CA ARG A 963 11.96 -26.85 15.39
C ARG A 963 12.83 -25.68 15.86
N LYS A 964 12.49 -24.47 15.42
CA LYS A 964 13.23 -23.23 15.73
C LYS A 964 12.89 -22.63 17.09
N PHE A 965 11.88 -23.15 17.78
CA PHE A 965 11.50 -22.64 19.10
C PHE A 965 12.61 -22.81 20.13
N HIS A 966 12.80 -21.77 20.92
CA HIS A 966 13.50 -21.79 22.19
C HIS A 966 12.63 -21.14 23.29
N PRO A 967 12.74 -21.60 24.55
CA PRO A 967 11.96 -21.05 25.67
C PRO A 967 12.04 -19.52 25.75
N GLY A 968 10.90 -18.89 26.05
CA GLY A 968 10.73 -17.43 26.11
C GLY A 968 10.33 -16.75 24.80
N GLN A 969 10.54 -17.39 23.66
CA GLN A 969 10.11 -16.84 22.36
C GLN A 969 8.59 -16.91 22.17
N PHE A 970 8.06 -16.04 21.32
CA PHE A 970 6.62 -15.96 21.06
C PHE A 970 6.31 -15.96 19.56
N TYR A 971 5.02 -16.11 19.27
CA TYR A 971 4.43 -16.26 17.95
C TYR A 971 3.26 -15.28 17.78
N ARG A 972 2.91 -15.00 16.53
CA ARG A 972 1.67 -14.33 16.15
C ARG A 972 0.67 -15.36 15.62
N LEU A 973 -0.46 -15.51 16.30
CA LEU A 973 -1.58 -16.35 15.85
C LEU A 973 -2.68 -15.49 15.22
N GLN A 974 -3.20 -15.91 14.06
CA GLN A 974 -4.34 -15.26 13.39
C GLN A 974 -5.09 -16.24 12.46
N ASN A 975 -6.40 -16.05 12.25
CA ASN A 975 -7.13 -16.68 11.15
C ASN A 975 -7.08 -15.82 9.87
N TYR A 976 -7.50 -16.42 8.76
CA TYR A 976 -7.65 -15.75 7.47
C TYR A 976 -9.00 -15.03 7.39
N GLU A 977 -9.01 -13.83 6.82
CA GLU A 977 -10.24 -13.07 6.59
C GLU A 977 -11.13 -13.77 5.55
N THR A 978 -10.50 -14.37 4.52
CA THR A 978 -11.19 -15.12 3.45
C THR A 978 -12.08 -16.24 3.99
N ASP A 979 -11.63 -16.94 5.03
CA ASP A 979 -12.32 -18.11 5.61
C ASP A 979 -13.09 -17.80 6.89
N ALA A 980 -13.07 -16.54 7.36
CA ALA A 980 -13.71 -16.15 8.60
C ALA A 980 -15.25 -16.17 8.47
N PRO A 981 -15.97 -16.78 9.42
CA PRO A 981 -17.43 -16.80 9.38
C PRO A 981 -18.00 -15.38 9.60
N VAL A 982 -19.18 -15.14 9.03
CA VAL A 982 -19.91 -13.87 9.16
C VAL A 982 -21.18 -14.13 9.96
N VAL A 983 -21.41 -13.34 11.01
CA VAL A 983 -22.62 -13.38 11.87
C VAL A 983 -23.14 -11.95 12.00
N GLU A 984 -24.41 -11.72 11.68
CA GLU A 984 -25.03 -10.38 11.61
C GLU A 984 -24.14 -9.32 10.96
N ASP A 985 -23.72 -9.58 9.71
CA ASP A 985 -22.82 -8.71 8.94
C ASP A 985 -21.50 -8.36 9.66
N THR A 986 -21.12 -9.08 10.71
CA THR A 986 -19.83 -8.96 11.40
C THR A 986 -18.96 -10.16 11.06
N ARG A 987 -17.76 -9.90 10.54
CA ARG A 987 -16.80 -10.94 10.21
C ARG A 987 -15.98 -11.32 11.45
N LEU A 988 -15.95 -12.60 11.81
CA LEU A 988 -15.18 -13.13 12.94
C LEU A 988 -13.70 -13.31 12.58
N THR A 989 -13.07 -12.21 12.13
CA THR A 989 -11.63 -12.14 11.89
C THR A 989 -10.92 -11.73 13.18
N MET A 990 -9.88 -12.47 13.52
CA MET A 990 -9.04 -12.19 14.68
C MET A 990 -8.01 -11.11 14.34
N GLU A 991 -7.74 -10.22 15.29
CA GLU A 991 -6.49 -9.45 15.33
C GLU A 991 -5.31 -10.40 15.57
N GLY A 992 -4.09 -9.98 15.23
CA GLY A 992 -2.89 -10.78 15.50
C GLY A 992 -2.64 -10.94 17.00
N LEU A 993 -2.68 -12.16 17.51
CA LEU A 993 -2.45 -12.46 18.94
C LEU A 993 -0.98 -12.80 19.18
N ALA A 994 -0.34 -12.07 20.10
CA ALA A 994 1.00 -12.39 20.57
C ALA A 994 0.94 -13.46 21.67
N LEU A 995 1.40 -14.67 21.34
CA LEU A 995 1.31 -15.84 22.21
C LEU A 995 2.67 -16.51 22.34
N THR A 996 3.08 -16.77 23.57
CA THR A 996 4.30 -17.53 23.83
C THR A 996 4.08 -19.02 23.54
N GLY A 997 5.11 -19.68 23.00
CA GLY A 997 5.10 -21.14 22.88
C GLY A 997 5.12 -21.78 24.27
N ALA A 998 4.13 -22.62 24.57
CA ALA A 998 4.03 -23.31 25.85
C ALA A 998 4.92 -24.56 25.85
N TRP A 999 4.82 -25.38 24.82
CA TRP A 999 5.74 -26.50 24.54
C TRP A 999 5.79 -26.78 23.04
N VAL A 1000 6.80 -27.52 22.62
CA VAL A 1000 6.94 -28.00 21.24
C VAL A 1000 7.31 -29.47 21.21
N ASP A 1001 6.80 -30.17 20.19
CA ASP A 1001 7.36 -31.42 19.70
C ASP A 1001 8.10 -31.13 18.40
N LYS A 1002 9.44 -31.20 18.44
CA LYS A 1002 10.27 -30.86 17.28
C LYS A 1002 10.26 -31.92 16.19
N GLU A 1003 9.95 -33.18 16.54
CA GLU A 1003 9.94 -34.31 15.62
C GLU A 1003 8.61 -34.33 14.86
N GLU A 1004 7.49 -34.28 15.59
CA GLU A 1004 6.14 -34.24 15.00
C GLU A 1004 5.79 -32.87 14.41
N GLY A 1005 6.54 -31.83 14.75
CA GLY A 1005 6.31 -30.46 14.29
C GLY A 1005 5.11 -29.80 14.96
N LEU A 1006 4.83 -30.15 16.22
CA LEU A 1006 3.72 -29.61 17.00
C LEU A 1006 4.19 -28.45 17.87
N LEU A 1007 3.36 -27.41 17.93
CA LEU A 1007 3.54 -26.24 18.78
C LEU A 1007 2.26 -26.02 19.58
N SER A 1008 2.39 -25.85 20.89
CA SER A 1008 1.28 -25.47 21.76
C SER A 1008 1.33 -23.98 22.11
N LEU A 1009 0.17 -23.33 22.03
CA LEU A 1009 -0.04 -21.94 22.38
C LEU A 1009 -1.17 -21.87 23.43
N ILE A 1010 -0.88 -21.32 24.61
CA ILE A 1010 -1.90 -21.12 25.66
C ILE A 1010 -2.46 -19.70 25.54
N VAL A 1011 -3.78 -19.60 25.48
CA VAL A 1011 -4.55 -18.38 25.25
C VAL A 1011 -5.42 -18.09 26.48
N LEU A 1012 -5.32 -16.87 27.00
CA LEU A 1012 -6.24 -16.34 28.01
C LEU A 1012 -7.35 -15.52 27.31
N GLU A 1013 -8.60 -15.91 27.52
CA GLU A 1013 -9.79 -15.32 26.93
C GLU A 1013 -10.13 -13.95 27.55
N MET A 1014 -9.44 -12.88 27.13
CA MET A 1014 -9.63 -11.52 27.66
C MET A 1014 -10.32 -10.56 26.68
N GLY A 1015 -10.04 -10.70 25.39
CA GLY A 1015 -10.54 -9.84 24.31
C GLY A 1015 -11.26 -10.62 23.21
N ALA A 1016 -11.94 -9.89 22.32
CA ALA A 1016 -12.76 -10.49 21.27
C ALA A 1016 -11.96 -11.48 20.40
N SER A 1017 -10.73 -11.13 20.00
CA SER A 1017 -9.87 -12.00 19.20
C SER A 1017 -9.42 -13.27 19.96
N SER A 1018 -9.00 -13.15 21.23
CA SER A 1018 -8.59 -14.32 22.04
C SER A 1018 -9.75 -15.28 22.34
N ARG A 1019 -10.97 -14.75 22.50
CA ARG A 1019 -12.18 -15.54 22.74
C ARG A 1019 -12.63 -16.31 21.51
N GLN A 1020 -12.22 -15.88 20.31
CA GLN A 1020 -12.50 -16.59 19.07
C GLN A 1020 -11.57 -17.81 18.85
N CYS A 1021 -10.47 -17.95 19.60
CA CYS A 1021 -9.57 -19.11 19.47
C CYS A 1021 -10.28 -20.45 19.71
N VAL A 1022 -11.32 -20.47 20.54
CA VAL A 1022 -12.14 -21.68 20.78
C VAL A 1022 -12.95 -22.11 19.55
N LEU A 1023 -13.16 -21.20 18.58
CA LEU A 1023 -13.92 -21.45 17.35
C LEU A 1023 -13.04 -22.05 16.23
N LEU A 1024 -11.73 -22.15 16.44
CA LEU A 1024 -10.80 -22.75 15.49
C LEU A 1024 -11.03 -24.26 15.40
N ARG A 1025 -11.01 -24.81 14.18
CA ARG A 1025 -11.31 -26.23 13.92
C ARG A 1025 -10.05 -27.03 13.57
N PRO A 1026 -9.94 -28.31 13.99
CA PRO A 1026 -8.89 -29.21 13.49
C PRO A 1026 -8.80 -29.20 11.96
N GLY A 1027 -7.57 -29.19 11.43
CA GLY A 1027 -7.27 -29.10 10.00
C GLY A 1027 -7.33 -27.69 9.40
N GLN A 1028 -7.93 -26.71 10.09
CA GLN A 1028 -8.05 -25.33 9.63
C GLN A 1028 -6.67 -24.70 9.45
N GLN A 1029 -6.44 -24.09 8.29
CA GLN A 1029 -5.24 -23.30 8.02
C GLN A 1029 -5.29 -21.99 8.81
N ILE A 1030 -4.18 -21.66 9.44
CA ILE A 1030 -4.02 -20.45 10.25
C ILE A 1030 -2.65 -19.83 9.98
N VAL A 1031 -2.46 -18.58 10.43
CA VAL A 1031 -1.16 -17.94 10.43
C VAL A 1031 -0.51 -18.13 11.79
N VAL A 1032 0.69 -18.69 11.80
CA VAL A 1032 1.56 -18.76 12.98
C VAL A 1032 2.92 -18.20 12.61
N MET A 1033 3.07 -16.89 12.78
CA MET A 1033 4.33 -16.22 12.46
C MET A 1033 5.27 -16.20 13.66
N GLY A 1034 6.47 -16.74 13.48
CA GLY A 1034 7.50 -16.83 14.51
C GLY A 1034 8.43 -18.04 14.28
N PRO A 1035 9.31 -18.38 15.24
CA PRO A 1035 9.47 -17.67 16.50
C PRO A 1035 10.02 -16.25 16.31
N THR A 1036 9.68 -15.39 17.25
CA THR A 1036 10.20 -14.02 17.36
C THR A 1036 10.50 -13.70 18.83
N GLY A 1037 10.97 -12.48 19.12
CA GLY A 1037 11.65 -12.19 20.39
C GLY A 1037 13.06 -12.80 20.45
N THR A 1038 13.62 -12.83 21.65
CA THR A 1038 14.94 -13.41 21.95
C THR A 1038 14.75 -14.60 22.87
N PRO A 1039 15.43 -15.74 22.68
CA PRO A 1039 15.39 -16.82 23.66
C PRO A 1039 15.74 -16.33 25.07
N THR A 1040 15.01 -16.79 26.09
CA THR A 1040 15.36 -16.46 27.47
C THR A 1040 16.76 -16.96 27.78
N GLU A 1041 17.56 -16.13 28.44
CA GLU A 1041 18.90 -16.52 28.88
C GLU A 1041 18.80 -17.62 29.96
N ILE A 1042 19.39 -18.78 29.68
CA ILE A 1042 19.44 -19.93 30.58
C ILE A 1042 20.87 -20.09 31.13
N PRO A 1043 21.15 -19.63 32.37
CA PRO A 1043 22.46 -19.81 33.03
C PRO A 1043 22.74 -21.29 33.34
N GLU A 1044 23.90 -21.56 33.94
CA GLU A 1044 24.32 -22.90 34.37
C GLU A 1044 24.70 -22.87 35.86
N GLY A 1045 24.14 -23.79 36.64
CA GLY A 1045 24.45 -23.96 38.07
C GLY A 1045 23.96 -22.85 39.01
N GLU A 1046 23.07 -21.95 38.57
CA GLU A 1046 22.46 -20.92 39.41
C GLU A 1046 21.25 -21.46 40.21
N THR A 1047 20.88 -20.76 41.29
CA THR A 1047 19.57 -20.89 41.92
C THR A 1047 18.65 -19.80 41.37
N VAL A 1048 17.60 -20.23 40.67
CA VAL A 1048 16.68 -19.36 39.94
C VAL A 1048 15.30 -19.38 40.60
N LEU A 1049 14.75 -18.20 40.84
CA LEU A 1049 13.38 -18.01 41.27
C LEU A 1049 12.51 -17.65 40.07
N LEU A 1050 11.44 -18.41 39.87
CA LEU A 1050 10.41 -18.11 38.87
C LEU A 1050 9.16 -17.58 39.57
N ALA A 1051 8.62 -16.47 39.09
CA ALA A 1051 7.43 -15.83 39.62
C ALA A 1051 6.38 -15.70 38.51
N GLY A 1052 5.40 -16.60 38.52
CA GLY A 1052 4.38 -16.68 37.48
C GLY A 1052 3.00 -16.24 37.96
N GLY A 1053 2.32 -15.37 37.22
CA GLY A 1053 0.95 -14.95 37.53
C GLY A 1053 -0.03 -15.25 36.41
N GLY A 1054 -1.06 -16.06 36.71
CA GLY A 1054 -2.12 -16.43 35.76
C GLY A 1054 -1.52 -17.06 34.50
N LEU A 1055 -1.74 -16.42 33.33
CA LEU A 1055 -1.17 -16.86 32.05
C LEU A 1055 0.37 -16.87 32.05
N GLY A 1056 1.03 -16.06 32.88
CA GLY A 1056 2.49 -16.07 32.97
C GLY A 1056 3.07 -17.45 33.35
N ASN A 1057 2.27 -18.29 34.03
CA ASN A 1057 2.67 -19.66 34.35
C ASN A 1057 2.83 -20.55 33.10
N ALA A 1058 2.11 -20.25 32.01
CA ALA A 1058 2.19 -20.98 30.74
C ALA A 1058 3.55 -20.85 30.05
N VAL A 1059 4.26 -19.75 30.29
CA VAL A 1059 5.58 -19.50 29.71
C VAL A 1059 6.67 -20.11 30.57
N LEU A 1060 6.54 -19.91 31.88
CA LEU A 1060 7.59 -20.20 32.84
C LEU A 1060 7.89 -21.68 32.99
N PHE A 1061 6.97 -22.60 32.72
CA PHE A 1061 7.29 -24.03 32.86
C PHE A 1061 8.28 -24.51 31.78
N SER A 1062 8.23 -23.98 30.55
CA SER A 1062 9.22 -24.31 29.52
C SER A 1062 10.60 -23.73 29.85
N ILE A 1063 10.63 -22.53 30.43
CA ILE A 1063 11.86 -21.92 30.97
C ILE A 1063 12.38 -22.74 32.15
N ALA A 1064 11.52 -23.13 33.10
CA ALA A 1064 11.88 -23.95 34.25
C ALA A 1064 12.52 -25.28 33.83
N LYS A 1065 11.93 -25.94 32.84
CA LYS A 1065 12.45 -27.20 32.27
C LYS A 1065 13.85 -26.99 31.70
N ALA A 1066 14.06 -25.96 30.88
CA ALA A 1066 15.37 -25.65 30.33
C ALA A 1066 16.40 -25.27 31.41
N MET A 1067 15.99 -24.58 32.47
CA MET A 1067 16.84 -24.28 33.63
C MET A 1067 17.29 -25.57 34.33
N ARG A 1068 16.37 -26.51 34.57
CA ARG A 1068 16.68 -27.81 35.18
C ARG A 1068 17.61 -28.66 34.33
N GLU A 1069 17.40 -28.69 33.01
CA GLU A 1069 18.25 -29.42 32.06
C GLU A 1069 19.69 -28.88 32.03
N ARG A 1070 19.90 -27.59 32.34
CA ARG A 1070 21.22 -26.98 32.54
C ARG A 1070 21.74 -27.03 33.98
N GLY A 1071 21.16 -27.87 34.83
CA GLY A 1071 21.64 -28.10 36.19
C GLY A 1071 21.37 -26.95 37.17
N ASN A 1072 20.47 -26.02 36.84
CA ASN A 1072 20.05 -24.98 37.78
C ASN A 1072 19.07 -25.54 38.83
N ARG A 1073 19.05 -24.89 39.99
CA ARG A 1073 18.05 -25.14 41.05
C ARG A 1073 16.89 -24.17 40.88
N VAL A 1074 15.66 -24.66 40.81
CA VAL A 1074 14.49 -23.86 40.45
C VAL A 1074 13.44 -23.89 41.56
N ILE A 1075 13.19 -22.72 42.15
CA ILE A 1075 12.04 -22.46 43.02
C ILE A 1075 10.98 -21.67 42.25
N TYR A 1076 9.75 -22.16 42.24
CA TYR A 1076 8.67 -21.56 41.46
C TYR A 1076 7.54 -21.07 42.37
N PHE A 1077 7.26 -19.77 42.36
CA PHE A 1077 6.07 -19.17 42.93
C PHE A 1077 4.98 -19.02 41.87
N ALA A 1078 4.05 -19.97 41.84
CA ALA A 1078 3.00 -20.07 40.83
C ALA A 1078 1.70 -19.47 41.38
N GLY A 1079 1.39 -18.24 40.97
CA GLY A 1079 0.21 -17.50 41.40
C GLY A 1079 -0.96 -17.61 40.44
N TYR A 1080 -2.14 -17.85 41.01
CA TYR A 1080 -3.43 -17.89 40.33
C TYR A 1080 -4.43 -17.02 41.07
N LYS A 1081 -5.47 -16.54 40.37
CA LYS A 1081 -6.55 -15.79 41.03
C LYS A 1081 -7.40 -16.74 41.87
N ASP A 1082 -7.83 -17.86 41.27
CA ASP A 1082 -8.54 -18.94 41.94
C ASP A 1082 -7.84 -20.29 41.71
N GLY A 1083 -7.97 -21.24 42.64
CA GLY A 1083 -7.45 -22.60 42.48
C GLY A 1083 -8.00 -23.33 41.26
N LYS A 1084 -9.19 -22.97 40.76
CA LYS A 1084 -9.75 -23.52 39.51
C LYS A 1084 -9.04 -23.04 38.24
N ASP A 1085 -8.25 -21.98 38.34
CA ASP A 1085 -7.48 -21.44 37.21
C ASP A 1085 -6.15 -22.20 37.01
N LEU A 1086 -5.85 -23.20 37.85
CA LEU A 1086 -4.65 -24.00 37.78
C LEU A 1086 -4.67 -24.90 36.53
N PHE A 1087 -3.65 -24.76 35.69
CA PHE A 1087 -3.41 -25.61 34.53
C PHE A 1087 -1.96 -26.12 34.54
N LYS A 1088 -1.70 -27.21 33.79
CA LYS A 1088 -0.35 -27.79 33.59
C LYS A 1088 0.43 -28.03 34.89
N ARG A 1089 -0.27 -28.52 35.92
CA ARG A 1089 0.32 -28.77 37.26
C ARG A 1089 1.46 -29.77 37.20
N GLU A 1090 1.28 -30.83 36.40
CA GLU A 1090 2.27 -31.90 36.22
C GLU A 1090 3.57 -31.35 35.65
N GLU A 1091 3.47 -30.59 34.56
CA GLU A 1091 4.60 -30.01 33.86
C GLU A 1091 5.34 -28.99 34.74
N ILE A 1092 4.62 -28.19 35.53
CA ILE A 1092 5.23 -27.25 36.48
C ILE A 1092 5.98 -28.00 37.60
N GLU A 1093 5.39 -29.05 38.17
CA GLU A 1093 6.03 -29.83 39.24
C GLU A 1093 7.28 -30.54 38.69
N GLU A 1094 7.20 -31.19 37.54
CA GLU A 1094 8.34 -31.90 36.93
C GLU A 1094 9.50 -30.97 36.57
N ALA A 1095 9.19 -29.74 36.14
CA ALA A 1095 10.17 -28.75 35.71
C ALA A 1095 10.84 -27.97 36.87
N THR A 1096 10.57 -28.32 38.13
CA THR A 1096 11.01 -27.53 39.30
C THR A 1096 11.48 -28.40 40.46
N ASP A 1097 12.32 -27.85 41.33
CA ASP A 1097 12.67 -28.54 42.58
C ASP A 1097 11.60 -28.34 43.66
N GLN A 1098 11.00 -27.15 43.72
CA GLN A 1098 9.92 -26.81 44.65
C GLN A 1098 8.96 -25.80 44.02
N VAL A 1099 7.66 -26.01 44.25
CA VAL A 1099 6.59 -25.08 43.88
C VAL A 1099 5.90 -24.56 45.13
N ILE A 1100 5.68 -23.25 45.14
CA ILE A 1100 4.80 -22.55 46.08
C ILE A 1100 3.58 -22.08 45.29
N TRP A 1101 2.47 -22.78 45.48
CA TRP A 1101 1.19 -22.45 44.86
C TRP A 1101 0.54 -21.31 45.62
N SER A 1102 0.29 -20.19 44.95
CA SER A 1102 -0.33 -19.00 45.55
C SER A 1102 -1.69 -18.76 44.91
N THR A 1103 -2.73 -18.59 45.72
CA THR A 1103 -4.07 -18.25 45.23
C THR A 1103 -4.63 -17.05 45.98
N ASP A 1104 -5.20 -16.08 45.27
CA ASP A 1104 -5.86 -14.93 45.90
C ASP A 1104 -7.15 -15.37 46.63
N THR A 1105 -7.98 -16.17 45.95
CA THR A 1105 -9.29 -16.64 46.42
C THR A 1105 -9.57 -18.10 46.03
N GLY A 1106 -10.75 -18.62 46.36
CA GLY A 1106 -11.19 -19.94 45.91
C GLY A 1106 -10.64 -21.13 46.70
N ALA A 1107 -10.71 -22.32 46.12
CA ALA A 1107 -10.19 -23.54 46.75
C ALA A 1107 -8.66 -23.49 46.89
N GLU A 1108 -8.13 -24.12 47.94
CA GLU A 1108 -6.68 -24.31 48.08
C GLU A 1108 -6.18 -25.30 47.03
N ILE A 1109 -4.97 -25.05 46.52
CA ILE A 1109 -4.30 -26.01 45.62
C ILE A 1109 -3.61 -27.04 46.51
N GLU A 1110 -4.10 -28.27 46.55
CA GLU A 1110 -3.44 -29.36 47.28
C GLU A 1110 -2.12 -29.75 46.59
N PRO A 1111 -0.96 -29.55 47.23
CA PRO A 1111 0.33 -29.90 46.64
C PRO A 1111 0.50 -31.43 46.57
N ARG A 1112 0.99 -31.96 45.45
CA ARG A 1112 1.18 -33.42 45.30
C ARG A 1112 2.54 -33.91 45.82
N ARG A 1113 3.55 -33.04 45.87
CA ARG A 1113 4.90 -33.36 46.35
C ARG A 1113 5.11 -32.88 47.78
N ALA A 1114 5.80 -33.67 48.59
CA ALA A 1114 5.98 -33.41 50.02
C ALA A 1114 6.73 -32.10 50.33
N GLN A 1115 7.51 -31.58 49.39
CA GLN A 1115 8.22 -30.31 49.52
C GLN A 1115 7.38 -29.10 49.09
N ASP A 1116 6.35 -29.28 48.28
CA ASP A 1116 5.55 -28.19 47.73
C ASP A 1116 4.57 -27.65 48.77
N ARG A 1117 4.18 -26.38 48.64
CA ARG A 1117 3.32 -25.71 49.62
C ARG A 1117 2.24 -24.90 48.92
N HIS A 1118 1.13 -24.68 49.62
CA HIS A 1118 0.10 -23.71 49.24
C HIS A 1118 0.18 -22.48 50.14
N PHE A 1119 -0.13 -21.32 49.56
CA PHE A 1119 -0.26 -20.04 50.26
C PHE A 1119 -1.51 -19.29 49.80
N ARG A 1120 -2.24 -18.71 50.76
CA ARG A 1120 -3.38 -17.84 50.51
C ARG A 1120 -2.96 -16.38 50.48
N GLY A 1121 -2.97 -15.78 49.30
CA GLY A 1121 -2.59 -14.39 49.07
C GLY A 1121 -1.81 -14.23 47.77
N ASN A 1122 -1.21 -13.05 47.59
CA ASN A 1122 -0.47 -12.75 46.37
C ASN A 1122 0.97 -13.31 46.40
N ILE A 1123 1.60 -13.35 45.23
CA ILE A 1123 2.94 -13.93 45.04
C ILE A 1123 4.02 -13.28 45.91
N VAL A 1124 4.00 -11.95 46.10
CA VAL A 1124 5.00 -11.26 46.94
C VAL A 1124 4.84 -11.67 48.41
N GLN A 1125 3.59 -11.80 48.88
CA GLN A 1125 3.31 -12.30 50.22
C GLN A 1125 3.78 -13.75 50.37
N ALA A 1126 3.55 -14.60 49.36
CA ALA A 1126 4.02 -15.98 49.36
C ALA A 1126 5.56 -16.07 49.46
N MET A 1127 6.29 -15.26 48.68
CA MET A 1127 7.76 -15.17 48.74
C MET A 1127 8.24 -14.74 50.13
N LYS A 1128 7.59 -13.73 50.71
CA LYS A 1128 7.94 -13.24 52.05
C LYS A 1128 7.69 -14.31 53.11
N SER A 1129 6.52 -14.94 53.10
CA SER A 1129 6.16 -16.01 54.04
C SER A 1129 7.06 -17.24 53.89
N TYR A 1130 7.51 -17.56 52.67
CA TYR A 1130 8.53 -18.57 52.43
C TYR A 1130 9.87 -18.19 53.09
N ALA A 1131 10.35 -16.96 52.86
CA ALA A 1131 11.60 -16.47 53.42
C ALA A 1131 11.60 -16.40 54.96
N GLU A 1132 10.45 -16.07 55.55
CA GLU A 1132 10.22 -16.02 57.01
C GLU A 1132 9.93 -17.40 57.62
N LYS A 1133 9.95 -18.48 56.81
CA LYS A 1133 9.73 -19.88 57.22
C LYS A 1133 8.33 -20.13 57.80
N LEU A 1134 7.36 -19.30 57.44
CA LEU A 1134 5.95 -19.43 57.86
C LEU A 1134 5.23 -20.57 57.11
N LEU A 1135 5.77 -21.03 55.99
CA LEU A 1135 5.28 -22.16 55.18
C LEU A 1135 5.94 -23.50 55.54
N GLY A 1136 6.66 -23.54 56.68
CA GLY A 1136 7.52 -24.63 57.09
C GLY A 1136 8.98 -24.44 56.67
N PRO A 1137 9.85 -25.45 56.89
CA PRO A 1137 11.26 -25.37 56.55
C PRO A 1137 11.45 -25.19 55.03
N PRO A 1138 12.17 -24.15 54.58
CA PRO A 1138 12.38 -23.92 53.16
C PRO A 1138 13.39 -24.94 52.59
N VAL A 1139 13.18 -25.35 51.34
CA VAL A 1139 14.13 -26.20 50.60
C VAL A 1139 15.34 -25.38 50.13
N PHE A 1140 15.13 -24.07 49.90
CA PHE A 1140 16.13 -23.12 49.41
C PHE A 1140 16.22 -21.92 50.36
N ASP A 1141 17.42 -21.43 50.63
CA ASP A 1141 17.57 -20.09 51.19
C ASP A 1141 17.44 -19.07 50.05
N LEU A 1142 16.50 -18.12 50.14
CA LEU A 1142 16.32 -17.11 49.08
C LEU A 1142 17.57 -16.23 48.89
N ARG A 1143 18.52 -16.22 49.84
CA ARG A 1143 19.83 -15.55 49.70
C ARG A 1143 20.76 -16.27 48.73
N GLU A 1144 20.44 -17.50 48.35
CA GLU A 1144 21.11 -18.24 47.28
C GLU A 1144 20.58 -17.86 45.90
N VAL A 1145 19.45 -17.15 45.78
CA VAL A 1145 18.87 -16.82 44.46
C VAL A 1145 19.74 -15.79 43.73
N GLU A 1146 20.28 -16.19 42.58
CA GLU A 1146 21.00 -15.30 41.66
C GLU A 1146 20.06 -14.51 40.77
N ARG A 1147 18.96 -15.14 40.32
CA ARG A 1147 18.08 -14.59 39.29
C ARG A 1147 16.61 -14.78 39.63
N ILE A 1148 15.82 -13.73 39.43
CA ILE A 1148 14.36 -13.74 39.51
C ILE A 1148 13.79 -13.47 38.13
N ILE A 1149 12.99 -14.40 37.59
CA ILE A 1149 12.25 -14.20 36.34
C ILE A 1149 10.77 -14.06 36.68
N ALA A 1150 10.20 -12.89 36.40
CA ALA A 1150 8.80 -12.58 36.66
C ALA A 1150 8.02 -12.48 35.33
N ILE A 1151 6.95 -13.25 35.21
CA ILE A 1151 6.04 -13.22 34.05
C ILE A 1151 4.60 -13.22 34.56
N GLY A 1152 3.82 -12.22 34.17
CA GLY A 1152 2.44 -12.06 34.61
C GLY A 1152 1.86 -10.74 34.14
N SER A 1153 0.90 -10.20 34.89
CA SER A 1153 0.40 -8.85 34.61
C SER A 1153 1.48 -7.79 34.87
N ASP A 1154 1.36 -6.64 34.20
CA ASP A 1154 2.18 -5.45 34.44
C ASP A 1154 2.22 -5.08 35.94
N ARG A 1155 1.07 -5.20 36.63
CA ARG A 1155 0.92 -4.94 38.07
C ARG A 1155 1.71 -5.93 38.92
N MET A 1156 1.67 -7.22 38.59
CA MET A 1156 2.43 -8.23 39.31
C MET A 1156 3.93 -8.00 39.14
N MET A 1157 4.40 -7.81 37.89
CA MET A 1157 5.82 -7.59 37.63
C MET A 1157 6.33 -6.30 38.31
N ALA A 1158 5.52 -5.24 38.33
CA ALA A 1158 5.81 -4.03 39.09
C ALA A 1158 5.89 -4.29 40.60
N ALA A 1159 5.00 -5.11 41.15
CA ALA A 1159 5.06 -5.50 42.57
C ALA A 1159 6.31 -6.31 42.89
N VAL A 1160 6.72 -7.24 42.01
CA VAL A 1160 7.98 -7.99 42.17
C VAL A 1160 9.19 -7.06 42.08
N LYS A 1161 9.21 -6.11 41.13
CA LYS A 1161 10.25 -5.06 41.03
C LYS A 1161 10.44 -4.32 42.35
N GLN A 1162 9.35 -3.86 42.95
CA GLN A 1162 9.39 -3.12 44.21
C GLN A 1162 9.76 -4.01 45.40
N ALA A 1163 9.21 -5.22 45.48
CA ALA A 1163 9.41 -6.12 46.60
C ALA A 1163 10.88 -6.55 46.77
N ARG A 1164 11.58 -6.78 45.65
CA ARG A 1164 13.00 -7.16 45.59
C ARG A 1164 13.92 -6.21 46.36
N HIS A 1165 13.64 -4.91 46.28
CA HIS A 1165 14.41 -3.85 46.95
C HIS A 1165 13.76 -3.35 48.25
N GLY A 1166 12.57 -3.85 48.57
CA GLY A 1166 11.82 -3.51 49.77
C GLY A 1166 11.69 -4.71 50.71
N VAL A 1167 10.49 -5.30 50.77
CA VAL A 1167 10.15 -6.33 51.76
C VAL A 1167 10.95 -7.64 51.63
N LEU A 1168 11.50 -7.94 50.45
CA LEU A 1168 12.33 -9.13 50.22
C LEU A 1168 13.83 -8.84 50.29
N ALA A 1169 14.26 -7.57 50.35
CA ALA A 1169 15.68 -7.20 50.32
C ALA A 1169 16.53 -7.88 51.40
N PRO A 1170 16.07 -8.08 52.66
CA PRO A 1170 16.85 -8.79 53.68
C PRO A 1170 17.05 -10.29 53.39
N HIS A 1171 16.26 -10.85 52.48
CA HIS A 1171 16.17 -12.27 52.19
C HIS A 1171 16.75 -12.64 50.83
N LEU A 1172 17.16 -11.67 50.02
CA LEU A 1172 17.71 -11.90 48.69
C LEU A 1172 19.21 -11.60 48.67
N LYS A 1173 19.93 -12.23 47.73
CA LYS A 1173 21.32 -11.88 47.45
C LYS A 1173 21.39 -10.42 46.97
N PRO A 1174 22.22 -9.53 47.55
CA PRO A 1174 22.26 -8.13 47.13
C PRO A 1174 22.55 -7.91 45.64
N SER A 1175 23.27 -8.84 45.01
CA SER A 1175 23.64 -8.81 43.60
C SER A 1175 22.66 -9.54 42.67
N HIS A 1176 21.46 -9.91 43.14
CA HIS A 1176 20.50 -10.67 42.33
C HIS A 1176 19.99 -9.84 41.14
N VAL A 1177 19.73 -10.52 40.02
CA VAL A 1177 19.18 -9.89 38.81
C VAL A 1177 17.68 -10.18 38.72
N GLY A 1178 16.88 -9.16 38.41
CA GLY A 1178 15.45 -9.32 38.15
C GLY A 1178 15.13 -9.09 36.68
N VAL A 1179 14.50 -10.08 36.07
CA VAL A 1179 14.05 -10.05 34.67
C VAL A 1179 12.53 -10.12 34.62
N GLY A 1180 11.91 -9.22 33.86
CA GLY A 1180 10.49 -9.22 33.55
C GLY A 1180 10.29 -9.54 32.08
N SER A 1181 9.44 -10.52 31.77
CA SER A 1181 9.09 -10.81 30.37
C SER A 1181 7.91 -9.94 29.95
N ILE A 1182 8.19 -8.92 29.14
CA ILE A 1182 7.25 -7.87 28.78
C ILE A 1182 6.47 -8.26 27.52
N ASN A 1183 5.28 -8.80 27.72
CA ASN A 1183 4.31 -9.00 26.64
C ASN A 1183 3.62 -7.67 26.30
N SER A 1184 4.02 -7.05 25.19
CA SER A 1184 3.39 -5.84 24.67
C SER A 1184 2.55 -6.13 23.42
N PRO A 1185 1.51 -5.33 23.14
CA PRO A 1185 0.76 -5.41 21.88
C PRO A 1185 1.67 -5.27 20.64
N MET A 1186 1.36 -6.00 19.57
CA MET A 1186 2.14 -6.01 18.33
C MET A 1186 1.27 -6.13 17.08
N GLN A 1187 1.42 -5.22 16.11
CA GLN A 1187 0.71 -5.29 14.83
C GLN A 1187 1.43 -6.05 13.73
N CYS A 1188 2.78 -6.09 13.73
CA CYS A 1188 3.54 -6.71 12.63
C CYS A 1188 4.26 -8.01 13.01
N MET A 1189 4.88 -8.03 14.21
CA MET A 1189 6.03 -8.87 14.63
C MET A 1189 7.19 -9.10 13.65
N MET A 1190 7.36 -8.21 12.67
CA MET A 1190 8.55 -8.19 11.78
C MET A 1190 9.82 -7.63 12.44
N LYS A 1191 9.80 -7.45 13.77
CA LYS A 1191 10.78 -6.79 14.64
C LYS A 1191 11.05 -5.31 14.30
N GLU A 1192 10.79 -4.45 15.28
CA GLU A 1192 11.00 -2.99 15.24
C GLU A 1192 10.21 -2.16 14.22
N VAL A 1193 9.33 -2.78 13.42
CA VAL A 1193 8.62 -2.08 12.33
C VAL A 1193 7.43 -1.21 12.80
N CYS A 1194 6.44 -1.80 13.47
CA CYS A 1194 5.22 -1.07 13.84
C CYS A 1194 5.38 -0.14 15.07
N ALA A 1195 6.41 -0.36 15.91
CA ALA A 1195 6.60 0.30 17.20
C ALA A 1195 5.47 0.19 18.25
N GLN A 1196 4.43 -0.62 18.02
CA GLN A 1196 3.41 -0.90 19.04
C GLN A 1196 3.96 -1.66 20.25
N CYS A 1197 5.13 -2.30 20.15
CA CYS A 1197 5.78 -2.99 21.27
C CYS A 1197 6.86 -2.17 21.98
N LEU A 1198 6.99 -0.87 21.65
CA LEU A 1198 8.03 0.00 22.18
C LEU A 1198 7.81 0.24 23.67
N GLN A 1199 8.80 -0.08 24.48
CA GLN A 1199 8.78 0.03 25.93
C GLN A 1199 9.81 1.05 26.40
N ARG A 1200 9.39 1.97 27.26
CA ARG A 1200 10.27 2.95 27.91
C ARG A 1200 11.03 2.30 29.05
N HIS A 1201 12.34 2.57 29.08
CA HIS A 1201 13.26 2.22 30.14
C HIS A 1201 13.81 3.48 30.80
N VAL A 1202 14.07 3.40 32.09
CA VAL A 1202 14.73 4.43 32.88
C VAL A 1202 15.84 3.78 33.67
N ASN A 1203 17.08 4.19 33.43
CA ASN A 1203 18.21 3.68 34.19
C ASN A 1203 18.07 4.13 35.67
N PRO A 1204 18.02 3.20 36.63
CA PRO A 1204 17.79 3.54 38.04
C PRO A 1204 18.95 4.31 38.69
N GLN A 1205 20.15 4.26 38.13
CA GLN A 1205 21.35 4.93 38.65
C GLN A 1205 21.53 6.32 38.05
N THR A 1206 21.33 6.48 36.74
CA THR A 1206 21.60 7.74 36.03
C THR A 1206 20.34 8.56 35.76
N GLY A 1207 19.16 7.94 35.78
CA GLY A 1207 17.90 8.53 35.33
C GLY A 1207 17.77 8.66 33.81
N GLU A 1208 18.74 8.16 33.04
CA GLU A 1208 18.73 8.21 31.58
C GLU A 1208 17.60 7.35 30.99
N GLU A 1209 16.92 7.88 29.98
CA GLU A 1209 15.83 7.19 29.29
C GLU A 1209 16.33 6.44 28.06
N SER A 1210 15.83 5.23 27.85
CA SER A 1210 16.05 4.46 26.64
C SER A 1210 14.76 3.74 26.21
N PHE A 1211 14.78 3.15 25.01
CA PHE A 1211 13.59 2.47 24.47
C PHE A 1211 13.95 1.10 23.90
N VAL A 1212 13.16 0.10 24.28
CA VAL A 1212 13.33 -1.29 23.84
C VAL A 1212 12.09 -1.75 23.11
N PHE A 1213 12.27 -2.39 21.96
CA PHE A 1213 11.16 -3.04 21.27
C PHE A 1213 10.97 -4.42 21.89
N SER A 1214 9.84 -4.63 22.57
CA SER A 1214 9.56 -5.94 23.19
C SER A 1214 9.49 -7.06 22.17
N CYS A 1215 9.20 -6.75 20.89
CA CYS A 1215 9.25 -7.74 19.83
C CYS A 1215 10.66 -8.21 19.48
N PHE A 1216 11.66 -7.38 19.76
CA PHE A 1216 13.06 -7.69 19.59
C PHE A 1216 13.59 -8.42 20.83
N ASN A 1217 13.38 -7.84 22.01
CA ASN A 1217 13.74 -8.43 23.29
C ASN A 1217 12.62 -8.23 24.32
N GLN A 1218 11.90 -9.31 24.63
CA GLN A 1218 10.82 -9.31 25.61
C GLN A 1218 11.33 -9.43 27.05
N ASP A 1219 12.47 -10.10 27.26
CA ASP A 1219 13.06 -10.27 28.60
C ASP A 1219 13.91 -9.05 28.95
N GLN A 1220 13.38 -8.21 29.84
CA GLN A 1220 13.93 -6.89 30.16
C GLN A 1220 14.26 -6.82 31.66
N LEU A 1221 15.28 -6.03 32.02
CA LEU A 1221 15.62 -5.83 33.44
C LEU A 1221 14.46 -5.14 34.16
N LEU A 1222 13.91 -5.78 35.19
CA LEU A 1222 12.79 -5.25 35.97
C LEU A 1222 13.08 -3.83 36.47
N ASP A 1223 14.32 -3.59 36.88
CA ASP A 1223 14.75 -2.34 37.48
C ASP A 1223 14.69 -1.16 36.49
N GLU A 1224 14.81 -1.43 35.18
CA GLU A 1224 14.78 -0.42 34.12
C GLU A 1224 13.37 -0.17 33.56
N VAL A 1225 12.49 -1.17 33.58
CA VAL A 1225 11.15 -1.08 32.97
C VAL A 1225 10.25 -0.04 33.67
N ASP A 1226 9.68 0.88 32.89
CA ASP A 1226 8.61 1.78 33.35
C ASP A 1226 7.23 1.08 33.25
N PHE A 1227 6.81 0.45 34.34
CA PHE A 1227 5.52 -0.25 34.41
C PHE A 1227 4.30 0.67 34.42
N GLN A 1228 4.44 1.91 34.90
CA GLN A 1228 3.36 2.89 34.84
C GLN A 1228 3.07 3.24 33.39
N HIS A 1229 4.12 3.46 32.61
CA HIS A 1229 4.04 3.66 31.17
C HIS A 1229 3.44 2.45 30.44
N LEU A 1230 3.88 1.22 30.75
CA LEU A 1230 3.32 0.00 30.16
C LEU A 1230 1.81 -0.11 30.43
N ASN A 1231 1.37 0.10 31.68
CA ASN A 1231 -0.05 0.09 32.04
C ASN A 1231 -0.86 1.11 31.23
N ALA A 1232 -0.36 2.35 31.13
CA ALA A 1232 -1.01 3.40 30.36
C ALA A 1232 -1.15 3.04 28.88
N ARG A 1233 -0.13 2.38 28.28
CA ARG A 1233 -0.19 1.93 26.88
C ARG A 1233 -1.20 0.80 26.67
N LEU A 1234 -1.28 -0.17 27.59
CA LEU A 1234 -2.28 -1.24 27.52
C LEU A 1234 -3.72 -0.71 27.60
N ARG A 1235 -3.92 0.46 28.20
CA ARG A 1235 -5.23 1.14 28.23
C ARG A 1235 -5.56 1.95 26.97
N ALA A 1236 -4.70 1.98 25.95
CA ALA A 1236 -4.87 2.86 24.79
C ALA A 1236 -6.16 2.61 23.99
N ASN A 1237 -6.64 1.36 23.93
CA ASN A 1237 -7.82 0.95 23.15
C ASN A 1237 -9.00 0.49 24.03
N THR A 1238 -8.94 0.72 25.34
CA THR A 1238 -9.77 0.00 26.32
C THR A 1238 -11.29 0.21 26.13
N VAL A 1239 -11.74 1.37 25.64
CA VAL A 1239 -13.17 1.62 25.40
C VAL A 1239 -13.67 0.75 24.27
N GLN A 1240 -12.94 0.70 23.16
CA GLN A 1240 -13.30 -0.12 22.01
C GLN A 1240 -13.20 -1.61 22.33
N GLU A 1241 -12.16 -2.05 23.03
CA GLU A 1241 -11.99 -3.46 23.43
C GLU A 1241 -13.16 -3.97 24.29
N LYS A 1242 -13.60 -3.17 25.27
CA LYS A 1242 -14.76 -3.51 26.12
C LYS A 1242 -16.06 -3.55 25.33
N LEU A 1243 -16.27 -2.59 24.42
CA LEU A 1243 -17.44 -2.56 23.55
C LEU A 1243 -17.44 -3.75 22.56
N ALA A 1244 -16.29 -4.09 21.99
CA ALA A 1244 -16.11 -5.24 21.10
C ALA A 1244 -16.32 -6.58 21.83
N ASN A 1245 -15.91 -6.69 23.09
CA ASN A 1245 -16.19 -7.87 23.92
C ASN A 1245 -17.68 -8.08 24.16
N LEU A 1246 -18.42 -7.00 24.49
CA LEU A 1246 -19.88 -7.06 24.62
C LEU A 1246 -20.55 -7.37 23.27
N TRP A 1247 -20.03 -6.81 22.17
CA TRP A 1247 -20.49 -7.12 20.81
C TRP A 1247 -20.31 -8.60 20.47
N LEU A 1248 -19.20 -9.20 20.87
CA LEU A 1248 -19.00 -10.64 20.71
C LEU A 1248 -20.00 -11.45 21.56
N ASP A 1249 -20.32 -11.02 22.79
CA ASP A 1249 -21.33 -11.69 23.62
C ASP A 1249 -22.71 -11.71 22.94
N HIS A 1250 -23.10 -10.59 22.34
CA HIS A 1250 -24.30 -10.47 21.52
C HIS A 1250 -24.29 -11.47 20.35
N LEU A 1251 -23.23 -11.46 19.53
CA LEU A 1251 -23.14 -12.33 18.34
C LEU A 1251 -23.12 -13.83 18.68
N LEU A 1252 -22.44 -14.21 19.77
CA LEU A 1252 -22.40 -15.61 20.21
C LEU A 1252 -23.77 -16.10 20.72
N ARG A 1253 -24.58 -15.22 21.32
CA ARG A 1253 -25.95 -15.55 21.74
C ARG A 1253 -26.87 -15.76 20.55
N GLU A 1254 -26.80 -14.89 19.54
CA GLU A 1254 -27.60 -15.01 18.33
C GLU A 1254 -27.24 -16.29 17.55
N ALA A 1255 -25.94 -16.59 17.41
CA ALA A 1255 -25.50 -17.84 16.79
C ALA A 1255 -26.04 -19.09 17.52
N ALA A 1256 -25.98 -19.11 18.86
CA ALA A 1256 -26.54 -20.20 19.67
C ALA A 1256 -28.08 -20.27 19.60
N GLY A 1257 -28.75 -19.12 19.44
CA GLY A 1257 -30.20 -19.03 19.26
C GLY A 1257 -30.68 -19.42 17.85
N ALA A 1258 -29.81 -19.36 16.85
CA ALA A 1258 -30.07 -19.80 15.49
C ALA A 1258 -29.91 -21.32 15.32
N ASP A 1259 -28.95 -21.95 16.00
CA ASP A 1259 -28.82 -23.43 16.03
C ASP A 1259 -29.96 -24.13 16.81
N ALA A 1260 -30.69 -23.38 17.64
CA ALA A 1260 -31.84 -23.87 18.42
C ALA A 1260 -33.20 -23.65 17.72
N ARG A 1261 -33.24 -22.95 16.58
CA ARG A 1261 -34.42 -22.73 15.73
C ARG A 1261 -34.33 -23.55 14.45
#